data_AF-A0A954C868-F1
#
_entry.id   AF-A0A954C868-F1
#
_cell.length_a   1.000
_cell.length_b   1.000
_cell.length_c   1.000
_cell.angle_alpha   90.00
_cell.angle_beta   90.00
_cell.angle_gamma   90.00
#
_symmetry.space_group_name_H-M   'P 1'
#
loop_
_entity.id
_entity.type
_entity.pdbx_description
1 polymer ?
#
loop_
_entity_poly.entity_id
_entity_poly.type
_entity_poly.pdbx_seq_one_letter_code
_entity_poly.pdbx_strand_id
1 'polypeptide(L)'
;MTRSLLPGLALLTFVVPASAADALTWEGAPPTVYALEVQLPPKPPAQRLVFLPKLVVDATRFADDGRTPRAPIEGLSDLVWHHCLQLPAATLPKRKAAPLTRQELLTFSGNAKVDVQERQLLSRVGKGKAGLVTQLQLSTQAQSLPWTQATLEVERVFDPGARRLEACSFRLGWVQADGQQFAWSGTVAAGEPVDLDPARFAARVEASIGRGRDALKKLLSQARAGTGHTLGLTALACFALLRSGVSPAELEPNFQFMATQPFDHTYSVALYVMALEARSVTRAQLPPSGEVRSVTRFDRGEVGKRDLAEIQRATAWLLAARKQHEGWWSYSGHSDLGPTSHDGKTKALAGDRSNSQFAVLALHSAVASGVEVSPEVWLEILDEHQRAQEPSGDPGSLAGTEYARHSAFFTGDADDDAPRGGTKARPRGGDESRSLRRRGWGYGTRNPAGKGSAYGSMTSAGLSSLAVAREALAHAEKLPPELDQQARTNLQDGLAWLAHRFDPSRNPGRGEGWFFYYLYSVEKAMDLVGVEQLGRFNWWQQGAIELLSRQDATDGSWTKRLEDTAFALLFLNRATLPAKFEVEAVGRVMTGASQAWDAVVVPEVGRVRGGEVLRSLEGVSRGELKDRLELAKACLEHARPDVQGRLLADLAPLTEHRAKAIKRFAKKTARGLVKTEDPAELQALAGRFADLVRWEQERDYAGIPDLVAQLRAEAPPLLRAEQLRVAGALRAVEAIDVLLPRLEDRELDVRKASWQILRGLLGGGLEFDPDGPARLRSEQVSGLATWWEQNGPGARRAAQIQRAVEDLARPERAEAAAKALRGFGPDALRPLVDALRAEASRARAHALLKELSGKTLGPDPQAWLDALGE
;
A
#
# COMPACT_ATOMS: atom_id res chain seq x y z
N MET A 1 -29.79 -66.20 -9.16
CA MET A 1 -28.93 -67.30 -9.65
C MET A 1 -27.80 -66.71 -10.48
N THR A 2 -26.58 -66.82 -9.95
CA THR A 2 -25.29 -67.08 -10.64
C THR A 2 -24.87 -66.30 -11.89
N ARG A 3 -23.73 -65.59 -11.72
CA ARG A 3 -22.49 -65.48 -12.55
C ARG A 3 -22.10 -64.00 -12.67
N SER A 4 -21.13 -63.45 -11.94
CA SER A 4 -19.68 -63.75 -11.89
C SER A 4 -19.05 -63.97 -13.27
N LEU A 5 -17.86 -63.37 -13.43
CA LEU A 5 -16.89 -63.34 -14.53
C LEU A 5 -16.84 -61.93 -15.18
N LEU A 6 -15.72 -61.22 -15.30
CA LEU A 6 -14.31 -61.46 -15.00
C LEU A 6 -13.54 -60.12 -15.26
N PRO A 7 -12.20 -60.04 -15.21
CA PRO A 7 -11.43 -58.98 -14.58
C PRO A 7 -10.77 -58.02 -15.58
N GLY A 8 -10.25 -56.91 -15.07
CA GLY A 8 -9.37 -56.01 -15.82
C GLY A 8 -8.23 -55.56 -14.93
N LEU A 9 -7.21 -56.41 -14.81
CA LEU A 9 -5.87 -56.00 -14.41
C LEU A 9 -5.42 -54.89 -15.36
N ALA A 10 -5.46 -53.65 -14.90
CA ALA A 10 -4.58 -52.61 -15.39
C ALA A 10 -3.79 -52.12 -14.18
N LEU A 11 -2.72 -52.86 -13.86
CA LEU A 11 -1.54 -52.27 -13.25
C LEU A 11 -1.06 -51.19 -14.23
N LEU A 12 -1.64 -50.00 -14.11
CA LEU A 12 -1.18 -48.83 -14.84
C LEU A 12 0.24 -48.56 -14.37
N THR A 13 1.14 -48.82 -15.30
CA THR A 13 2.57 -48.73 -15.16
C THR A 13 2.90 -47.28 -14.83
N PHE A 14 3.67 -47.11 -13.76
CA PHE A 14 4.15 -45.84 -13.24
C PHE A 14 4.80 -45.00 -14.34
N VAL A 15 4.24 -43.83 -14.63
CA VAL A 15 4.96 -42.77 -15.33
C VAL A 15 4.93 -41.54 -14.44
N VAL A 16 5.99 -41.41 -13.63
CA VAL A 16 6.42 -40.12 -13.09
C VAL A 16 7.43 -39.57 -14.10
N PRO A 17 7.34 -38.31 -14.55
CA PRO A 17 8.38 -37.71 -15.36
C PRO A 17 9.71 -37.71 -14.58
N ALA A 18 10.75 -38.25 -15.19
CA ALA A 18 12.01 -38.58 -14.54
C ALA A 18 12.96 -37.39 -14.29
N SER A 19 12.53 -36.12 -14.36
CA SER A 19 13.48 -35.00 -14.54
C SER A 19 13.49 -33.88 -13.48
N ALA A 20 12.78 -33.98 -12.36
CA ALA A 20 13.01 -33.04 -11.25
C ALA A 20 13.82 -33.73 -10.14
N ALA A 21 15.07 -33.34 -9.97
CA ALA A 21 16.00 -33.90 -8.99
C ALA A 21 15.52 -33.73 -7.53
N ASP A 22 14.50 -32.90 -7.28
CA ASP A 22 14.18 -32.37 -5.95
C ASP A 22 12.75 -32.70 -5.44
N ALA A 23 12.03 -33.64 -6.06
CA ALA A 23 10.66 -33.99 -5.64
C ALA A 23 10.63 -34.53 -4.19
N LEU A 24 9.96 -33.81 -3.27
CA LEU A 24 9.70 -34.18 -1.87
C LEU A 24 10.88 -34.90 -1.17
N THR A 25 11.99 -34.17 -0.94
CA THR A 25 13.12 -34.70 -0.19
C THR A 25 12.90 -34.65 1.32
N TRP A 26 12.99 -35.77 2.05
CA TRP A 26 12.94 -35.81 3.52
C TRP A 26 14.31 -35.57 4.16
N GLU A 27 14.69 -34.30 4.30
CA GLU A 27 15.46 -33.75 5.43
C GLU A 27 15.56 -32.24 5.24
N GLY A 28 14.68 -31.52 5.93
CA GLY A 28 14.42 -30.11 5.68
C GLY A 28 13.22 -29.96 4.76
N ALA A 29 12.32 -29.07 5.15
CA ALA A 29 11.35 -28.54 4.22
C ALA A 29 12.02 -28.23 2.88
N PRO A 30 11.42 -28.57 1.74
CA PRO A 30 12.05 -28.24 0.49
C PRO A 30 12.29 -26.72 0.45
N PRO A 31 13.51 -26.25 0.17
CA PRO A 31 13.77 -24.80 0.00
C PRO A 31 12.94 -24.22 -1.16
N THR A 32 12.42 -25.13 -2.00
CA THR A 32 11.59 -24.88 -3.17
C THR A 32 10.14 -25.24 -2.87
N VAL A 33 9.20 -24.31 -3.10
CA VAL A 33 7.77 -24.60 -2.98
C VAL A 33 7.35 -25.49 -4.16
N TYR A 34 6.62 -26.58 -3.91
CA TYR A 34 6.14 -27.48 -4.96
C TYR A 34 4.62 -27.43 -5.09
N ALA A 35 4.10 -27.46 -6.31
CA ALA A 35 2.71 -27.80 -6.55
C ALA A 35 2.60 -29.32 -6.70
N LEU A 36 1.97 -30.02 -5.77
CA LEU A 36 1.59 -31.42 -5.99
C LEU A 36 0.29 -31.47 -6.76
N GLU A 37 0.23 -32.31 -7.78
CA GLU A 37 -0.97 -32.48 -8.60
C GLU A 37 -1.55 -33.88 -8.39
N VAL A 38 -2.86 -33.93 -8.17
CA VAL A 38 -3.62 -35.17 -8.20
C VAL A 38 -4.25 -35.33 -9.57
N GLN A 39 -3.88 -36.40 -10.25
CA GLN A 39 -4.52 -36.80 -11.49
C GLN A 39 -5.74 -37.64 -11.16
N LEU A 40 -6.93 -37.03 -11.30
CA LEU A 40 -8.23 -37.71 -11.22
C LEU A 40 -8.67 -38.19 -12.62
N PRO A 41 -9.45 -39.29 -12.74
CA PRO A 41 -9.98 -39.73 -14.03
C PRO A 41 -10.93 -38.69 -14.65
N PRO A 42 -11.06 -38.65 -16.00
CA PRO A 42 -11.63 -37.52 -16.77
C PRO A 42 -13.12 -37.22 -16.56
N LYS A 43 -13.86 -38.03 -15.79
CA LYS A 43 -15.23 -37.77 -15.34
C LYS A 43 -15.40 -38.31 -13.91
N PRO A 44 -15.12 -37.53 -12.85
CA PRO A 44 -15.55 -37.93 -11.53
C PRO A 44 -17.08 -38.04 -11.50
N PRO A 45 -17.67 -39.06 -10.83
CA PRO A 45 -19.12 -39.16 -10.69
C PRO A 45 -19.66 -37.85 -10.12
N ALA A 46 -20.83 -37.40 -10.58
CA ALA A 46 -21.44 -36.15 -10.12
C ALA A 46 -21.62 -36.17 -8.59
N GLN A 47 -20.71 -35.51 -7.85
CA GLN A 47 -20.59 -35.71 -6.41
C GLN A 47 -20.08 -34.48 -5.66
N ARG A 48 -20.66 -34.29 -4.47
CA ARG A 48 -20.57 -33.13 -3.55
C ARG A 48 -19.26 -32.99 -2.77
N LEU A 49 -18.32 -33.92 -2.93
CA LEU A 49 -17.00 -33.80 -2.31
C LEU A 49 -16.14 -32.96 -3.24
N VAL A 50 -15.58 -31.86 -2.74
CA VAL A 50 -14.66 -31.03 -3.53
C VAL A 50 -13.24 -31.44 -3.18
N PHE A 51 -12.46 -31.77 -4.21
CA PHE A 51 -11.08 -32.22 -4.10
C PHE A 51 -10.21 -31.19 -4.79
N LEU A 52 -9.25 -30.63 -4.05
CA LEU A 52 -8.26 -29.73 -4.63
C LEU A 52 -7.33 -30.56 -5.53
N PRO A 53 -7.40 -30.40 -6.87
CA PRO A 53 -6.59 -31.20 -7.79
C PRO A 53 -5.11 -30.78 -7.74
N LYS A 54 -4.82 -29.62 -7.14
CA LYS A 54 -3.47 -29.12 -6.91
C LYS A 54 -3.35 -28.69 -5.46
N LEU A 55 -2.25 -29.06 -4.81
CA LEU A 55 -1.90 -28.60 -3.47
C LEU A 55 -0.49 -28.05 -3.51
N VAL A 56 -0.35 -26.76 -3.19
CA VAL A 56 0.96 -26.14 -2.98
C VAL A 56 1.49 -26.57 -1.61
N VAL A 57 2.67 -27.19 -1.60
CA VAL A 57 3.34 -27.72 -0.41
C VAL A 57 4.65 -27.00 -0.18
N ASP A 58 4.84 -26.56 1.06
CA ASP A 58 6.03 -25.91 1.55
C ASP A 58 6.41 -26.43 2.95
N ALA A 59 7.49 -25.87 3.50
CA ALA A 59 7.96 -26.12 4.86
C ALA A 59 6.89 -26.07 5.94
N THR A 60 6.02 -25.08 5.82
CA THR A 60 5.11 -24.65 6.88
C THR A 60 3.95 -25.63 7.07
N ARG A 61 3.75 -26.53 6.09
CA ARG A 61 2.80 -27.64 6.15
C ARG A 61 3.30 -28.85 6.93
N PHE A 62 4.58 -28.90 7.36
CA PHE A 62 5.14 -30.01 8.15
C PHE A 62 5.43 -29.62 9.59
N ALA A 63 5.45 -30.61 10.48
CA ALA A 63 5.89 -30.48 11.85
C ALA A 63 7.41 -30.28 11.93
N ASP A 64 7.93 -29.95 13.11
CA ASP A 64 9.36 -29.70 13.30
C ASP A 64 10.21 -30.96 13.05
N ASP A 65 9.57 -32.14 13.00
CA ASP A 65 10.18 -33.40 12.58
C ASP A 65 10.41 -33.50 11.06
N GLY A 66 9.94 -32.52 10.29
CA GLY A 66 10.03 -32.42 8.83
C GLY A 66 9.26 -33.50 8.06
N ARG A 67 8.42 -34.29 8.73
CA ARG A 67 7.83 -35.53 8.16
C ARG A 67 6.33 -35.64 8.36
N THR A 68 5.82 -35.06 9.44
CA THR A 68 4.41 -35.15 9.80
C THR A 68 3.65 -33.92 9.30
N PRO A 69 2.61 -34.07 8.46
CA PRO A 69 1.82 -32.92 8.02
C PRO A 69 1.09 -32.25 9.20
N ARG A 70 1.16 -30.92 9.28
CA ARG A 70 0.50 -30.06 10.29
C ARG A 70 -0.94 -29.67 9.91
N ALA A 71 -1.35 -29.89 8.66
CA ALA A 71 -2.65 -29.44 8.19
C ALA A 71 -3.80 -30.09 9.00
N PRO A 72 -4.78 -29.32 9.48
CA PRO A 72 -5.93 -29.87 10.18
C PRO A 72 -6.72 -30.77 9.23
N ILE A 73 -7.15 -31.94 9.74
CA ILE A 73 -7.99 -32.88 9.00
C ILE A 73 -9.45 -32.47 9.23
N GLU A 74 -10.03 -31.70 8.30
CA GLU A 74 -11.40 -31.20 8.42
C GLU A 74 -12.41 -32.03 7.60
N GLY A 75 -11.92 -32.84 6.64
CA GLY A 75 -12.73 -33.70 5.79
C GLY A 75 -11.95 -34.87 5.14
N LEU A 76 -12.64 -35.67 4.31
CA LEU A 76 -12.04 -36.83 3.64
C LEU A 76 -10.92 -36.44 2.65
N SER A 77 -11.04 -35.30 1.96
CA SER A 77 -9.97 -34.81 1.08
C SER A 77 -8.69 -34.49 1.85
N ASP A 78 -8.80 -34.04 3.10
CA ASP A 78 -7.65 -33.67 3.93
C ASP A 78 -6.95 -34.88 4.45
N LEU A 79 -7.73 -35.93 4.75
CA LEU A 79 -7.21 -37.22 5.13
C LEU A 79 -6.39 -37.83 3.99
N VAL A 80 -6.87 -37.73 2.74
CA VAL A 80 -6.10 -38.14 1.55
C VAL A 80 -4.77 -37.40 1.52
N TRP A 81 -4.78 -36.06 1.58
CA TRP A 81 -3.55 -35.27 1.53
C TRP A 81 -2.62 -35.53 2.72
N HIS A 82 -3.15 -35.64 3.94
CA HIS A 82 -2.38 -35.94 5.14
C HIS A 82 -1.58 -37.24 4.99
N HIS A 83 -2.21 -38.32 4.51
CA HIS A 83 -1.50 -39.58 4.34
C HIS A 83 -0.65 -39.62 3.07
N CYS A 84 -1.00 -38.90 2.00
CA CYS A 84 -0.13 -38.77 0.83
C CYS A 84 1.18 -38.03 1.17
N LEU A 85 1.10 -37.01 2.03
CA LEU A 85 2.23 -36.19 2.45
C LEU A 85 3.03 -36.76 3.62
N GLN A 86 2.55 -37.80 4.30
CA GLN A 86 3.26 -38.35 5.44
C GLN A 86 4.54 -39.09 4.99
N LEU A 87 5.68 -38.58 5.44
CA LEU A 87 7.02 -39.05 5.06
C LEU A 87 7.52 -40.09 6.08
N PRO A 88 8.18 -41.19 5.65
CA PRO A 88 8.66 -42.24 6.55
C PRO A 88 9.92 -41.80 7.32
N ALA A 89 10.28 -42.52 8.38
CA ALA A 89 11.61 -42.40 8.96
C ALA A 89 12.68 -42.90 7.97
N ALA A 90 13.83 -42.21 7.89
CA ALA A 90 14.87 -42.41 6.87
C ALA A 90 15.51 -43.82 6.81
N THR A 91 15.18 -44.73 7.72
CA THR A 91 15.78 -46.06 7.80
C THR A 91 14.99 -47.12 7.03
N LEU A 92 15.63 -47.76 6.05
CA LEU A 92 15.09 -48.97 5.41
C LEU A 92 14.92 -50.09 6.45
N PRO A 93 13.72 -50.71 6.55
CA PRO A 93 13.57 -51.86 7.42
C PRO A 93 14.35 -53.05 6.86
N LYS A 94 15.13 -53.73 7.70
CA LYS A 94 15.96 -54.89 7.31
C LYS A 94 15.13 -56.09 6.80
N ARG A 95 13.85 -56.16 7.16
CA ARG A 95 12.84 -57.18 6.77
C ARG A 95 11.46 -56.53 6.68
N LYS A 96 10.46 -57.21 6.11
CA LYS A 96 9.05 -56.74 6.09
C LYS A 96 8.61 -56.47 7.54
N ALA A 97 8.22 -55.23 7.85
CA ALA A 97 7.81 -54.85 9.20
C ALA A 97 6.43 -55.45 9.52
N ALA A 98 6.17 -55.70 10.80
CA ALA A 98 4.82 -56.02 11.24
C ALA A 98 3.89 -54.83 10.93
N PRO A 99 2.63 -55.07 10.54
CA PRO A 99 1.67 -53.98 10.36
C PRO A 99 1.50 -53.21 11.68
N LEU A 100 1.56 -51.89 11.62
CA LEU A 100 1.18 -51.01 12.72
C LEU A 100 -0.31 -50.75 12.61
N THR A 101 -1.06 -51.03 13.68
CA THR A 101 -2.50 -50.73 13.74
C THR A 101 -2.74 -49.69 14.82
N ARG A 102 -3.53 -48.67 14.51
CA ARG A 102 -3.91 -47.59 15.43
C ARG A 102 -5.41 -47.35 15.32
N GLN A 103 -6.04 -47.02 16.43
CA GLN A 103 -7.40 -46.50 16.44
C GLN A 103 -7.36 -45.09 17.04
N GLU A 104 -8.01 -44.15 16.39
CA GLU A 104 -8.03 -42.75 16.80
C GLU A 104 -9.40 -42.13 16.53
N LEU A 105 -9.81 -41.19 17.39
CA LEU A 105 -11.03 -40.41 17.21
C LEU A 105 -10.68 -39.02 16.67
N LEU A 106 -10.88 -38.80 15.38
CA LEU A 106 -10.66 -37.52 14.73
C LEU A 106 -11.86 -36.59 14.89
N THR A 107 -11.61 -35.29 14.83
CA THR A 107 -12.67 -34.26 14.87
C THR A 107 -12.68 -33.52 13.54
N PHE A 108 -13.72 -33.73 12.75
CA PHE A 108 -13.93 -33.11 11.43
C PHE A 108 -14.65 -31.76 11.57
N SER A 109 -14.88 -31.07 10.45
CA SER A 109 -15.61 -29.80 10.41
C SER A 109 -16.93 -29.86 11.20
N GLY A 110 -17.23 -28.81 11.98
CA GLY A 110 -18.43 -28.77 12.82
C GLY A 110 -18.37 -29.63 14.09
N ASN A 111 -17.15 -29.97 14.56
CA ASN A 111 -16.88 -30.80 15.74
C ASN A 111 -17.39 -32.25 15.64
N ALA A 112 -17.65 -32.73 14.43
CA ALA A 112 -18.09 -34.10 14.19
C ALA A 112 -16.99 -35.09 14.57
N LYS A 113 -17.31 -36.07 15.43
CA LYS A 113 -16.38 -37.11 15.84
C LYS A 113 -16.41 -38.27 14.84
N VAL A 114 -15.22 -38.70 14.41
CA VAL A 114 -15.03 -39.74 13.41
C VAL A 114 -14.06 -40.77 13.97
N ASP A 115 -14.51 -42.03 14.11
CA ASP A 115 -13.64 -43.14 14.49
C ASP A 115 -12.84 -43.58 13.27
N VAL A 116 -11.52 -43.65 13.42
CA VAL A 116 -10.58 -44.03 12.38
C VAL A 116 -9.76 -45.21 12.86
N GLN A 117 -9.89 -46.33 12.16
CA GLN A 117 -9.01 -47.48 12.29
C GLN A 117 -7.97 -47.43 11.18
N GLU A 118 -6.72 -47.23 11.57
CA GLU A 118 -5.57 -47.14 10.67
C GLU A 118 -4.72 -48.42 10.74
N ARG A 119 -4.28 -48.90 9.58
CA ARG A 119 -3.29 -49.96 9.43
C ARG A 119 -2.22 -49.52 8.46
N GLN A 120 -0.96 -49.50 8.90
CA GLN A 120 0.20 -49.17 8.08
C GLN A 120 1.11 -50.38 7.88
N LEU A 121 1.60 -50.59 6.66
CA LEU A 121 2.55 -51.65 6.32
C LEU A 121 3.75 -51.10 5.56
N LEU A 122 4.92 -51.17 6.18
CA LEU A 122 6.20 -50.81 5.57
C LEU A 122 6.93 -52.05 5.03
N SER A 123 7.35 -52.01 3.77
CA SER A 123 8.00 -53.11 3.08
C SER A 123 9.11 -52.64 2.13
N ARG A 124 9.96 -53.55 1.67
CA ARG A 124 10.99 -53.26 0.65
C ARG A 124 10.42 -53.54 -0.74
N VAL A 125 10.55 -52.58 -1.67
CA VAL A 125 9.97 -52.69 -3.02
C VAL A 125 11.08 -52.45 -4.05
N GLY A 126 11.88 -53.48 -4.32
CA GLY A 126 13.02 -53.38 -5.25
C GLY A 126 14.35 -52.95 -4.60
N LYS A 127 15.37 -52.71 -5.43
CA LYS A 127 16.73 -52.38 -4.96
C LYS A 127 16.76 -50.93 -4.46
N GLY A 128 16.96 -50.75 -3.15
CA GLY A 128 17.12 -49.44 -2.52
C GLY A 128 15.83 -48.70 -2.18
N LYS A 129 14.64 -49.20 -2.54
CA LYS A 129 13.35 -48.52 -2.32
C LYS A 129 12.51 -49.16 -1.21
N ALA A 130 11.69 -48.34 -0.55
CA ALA A 130 10.70 -48.74 0.46
C ALA A 130 9.28 -48.45 -0.03
N GLY A 131 8.32 -49.32 0.31
CA GLY A 131 6.89 -49.10 0.08
C GLY A 131 6.15 -48.99 1.39
N LEU A 132 5.28 -47.98 1.53
CA LEU A 132 4.40 -47.78 2.67
C LEU A 132 2.94 -47.76 2.20
N VAL A 133 2.17 -48.74 2.67
CA VAL A 133 0.73 -48.83 2.42
C VAL A 133 0.00 -48.44 3.71
N THR A 134 -0.86 -47.42 3.65
CA THR A 134 -1.78 -47.05 4.74
C THR A 134 -3.21 -47.39 4.32
N GLN A 135 -3.93 -48.10 5.19
CA GLN A 135 -5.33 -48.43 5.02
C GLN A 135 -6.11 -47.86 6.20
N LEU A 136 -7.17 -47.11 5.91
CA LEU A 136 -8.07 -46.52 6.90
C LEU A 136 -9.48 -47.05 6.71
N GLN A 137 -10.14 -47.33 7.83
CA GLN A 137 -11.59 -47.51 7.91
C GLN A 137 -12.16 -46.42 8.82
N LEU A 138 -13.12 -45.67 8.29
CA LEU A 138 -13.73 -44.53 8.96
C LEU A 138 -15.20 -44.80 9.19
N SER A 139 -15.69 -44.45 10.38
CA SER A 139 -17.11 -44.46 10.71
C SER A 139 -17.50 -43.28 11.57
N THR A 140 -18.72 -42.79 11.40
CA THR A 140 -19.24 -41.69 12.20
C THR A 140 -20.74 -41.85 12.45
N GLN A 141 -21.19 -41.34 13.59
CA GLN A 141 -22.61 -41.19 13.94
C GLN A 141 -23.06 -39.72 13.86
N ALA A 142 -22.17 -38.82 13.44
CA ALA A 142 -22.47 -37.39 13.39
C ALA A 142 -23.38 -37.06 12.20
N GLN A 143 -24.60 -36.59 12.50
CA GLN A 143 -25.58 -36.17 11.48
C GLN A 143 -25.14 -34.94 10.68
N SER A 144 -24.14 -34.20 11.16
CA SER A 144 -23.59 -33.03 10.49
C SER A 144 -22.68 -33.36 9.31
N LEU A 145 -22.25 -34.62 9.16
CA LEU A 145 -21.42 -35.05 8.04
C LEU A 145 -22.29 -35.65 6.93
N PRO A 146 -21.95 -35.41 5.65
CA PRO A 146 -22.74 -35.92 4.53
C PRO A 146 -22.51 -37.41 4.25
N TRP A 147 -21.76 -38.14 5.09
CA TRP A 147 -21.37 -39.53 4.90
C TRP A 147 -21.33 -40.27 6.25
N THR A 148 -21.47 -41.60 6.24
CA THR A 148 -21.54 -42.45 7.45
C THR A 148 -20.34 -43.39 7.58
N GLN A 149 -19.80 -43.86 6.45
CA GLN A 149 -18.63 -44.73 6.38
C GLN A 149 -17.69 -44.28 5.27
N ALA A 150 -16.38 -44.45 5.46
CA ALA A 150 -15.39 -44.27 4.41
C ALA A 150 -14.20 -45.23 4.56
N THR A 151 -13.50 -45.49 3.46
CA THR A 151 -12.28 -46.28 3.39
C THR A 151 -11.25 -45.49 2.59
N LEU A 152 -10.00 -45.48 3.04
CA LEU A 152 -8.90 -44.83 2.33
C LEU A 152 -7.70 -45.77 2.29
N GLU A 153 -7.21 -46.07 1.10
CA GLU A 153 -5.94 -46.77 0.90
C GLU A 153 -4.96 -45.81 0.22
N VAL A 154 -3.77 -45.63 0.79
CA VAL A 154 -2.69 -44.79 0.26
C VAL A 154 -1.43 -45.64 0.13
N GLU A 155 -0.96 -45.78 -1.10
CA GLU A 155 0.27 -46.48 -1.45
C GLU A 155 1.36 -45.46 -1.79
N ARG A 156 2.51 -45.55 -1.14
CA ARG A 156 3.67 -44.69 -1.39
C ARG A 156 4.92 -45.54 -1.63
N VAL A 157 5.73 -45.11 -2.59
CA VAL A 157 7.06 -45.68 -2.86
C VAL A 157 8.10 -44.60 -2.64
N PHE A 158 9.16 -44.97 -1.93
CA PHE A 158 10.18 -44.08 -1.40
C PHE A 158 11.56 -44.56 -1.80
N ASP A 159 12.48 -43.64 -2.11
CA ASP A 159 13.91 -43.89 -2.13
C ASP A 159 14.53 -43.29 -0.86
N PRO A 160 14.87 -44.09 0.16
CA PRO A 160 15.45 -43.56 1.41
C PRO A 160 16.88 -43.04 1.25
N GLY A 161 17.62 -43.49 0.23
CA GLY A 161 18.98 -43.03 -0.05
C GLY A 161 18.98 -41.65 -0.71
N ALA A 162 18.13 -41.47 -1.72
CA ALA A 162 17.86 -40.16 -2.34
C ALA A 162 16.89 -39.29 -1.54
N ARG A 163 16.33 -39.85 -0.47
CA ARG A 163 15.34 -39.24 0.42
C ARG A 163 14.07 -38.74 -0.29
N ARG A 164 13.57 -39.43 -1.33
CA ARG A 164 12.55 -38.91 -2.27
C ARG A 164 11.27 -39.75 -2.35
N LEU A 165 10.11 -39.09 -2.53
CA LEU A 165 8.85 -39.75 -2.94
C LEU A 165 8.89 -40.09 -4.43
N GLU A 166 8.92 -41.39 -4.73
CA GLU A 166 9.01 -41.92 -6.10
C GLU A 166 7.63 -42.08 -6.73
N ALA A 167 6.63 -42.47 -5.95
CA ALA A 167 5.26 -42.61 -6.42
C ALA A 167 4.30 -42.56 -5.24
N CYS A 168 3.13 -41.96 -5.47
CA CYS A 168 2.04 -42.02 -4.51
C CYS A 168 0.70 -42.17 -5.24
N SER A 169 -0.16 -43.04 -4.73
CA SER A 169 -1.51 -43.25 -5.24
C SER A 169 -2.48 -43.49 -4.10
N PHE A 170 -3.74 -43.13 -4.29
CA PHE A 170 -4.79 -43.37 -3.31
C PHE A 170 -6.04 -43.98 -3.93
N ARG A 171 -6.82 -44.66 -3.08
CA ARG A 171 -8.19 -45.13 -3.33
C ARG A 171 -9.06 -44.74 -2.14
N LEU A 172 -9.99 -43.82 -2.34
CA LEU A 172 -10.97 -43.36 -1.37
C LEU A 172 -12.34 -43.91 -1.75
N GLY A 173 -13.04 -44.59 -0.86
CA GLY A 173 -14.44 -44.97 -1.02
C GLY A 173 -15.29 -44.49 0.15
N TRP A 174 -16.52 -44.05 -0.07
CA TRP A 174 -17.42 -43.63 1.01
C TRP A 174 -18.89 -43.93 0.74
N VAL A 175 -19.66 -43.97 1.83
CA VAL A 175 -21.12 -44.13 1.84
C VAL A 175 -21.74 -42.82 2.30
N GLN A 176 -22.50 -42.18 1.41
CA GLN A 176 -23.22 -40.95 1.68
C GLN A 176 -24.37 -41.21 2.68
N ALA A 177 -24.82 -40.17 3.38
CA ALA A 177 -25.88 -40.31 4.40
C ALA A 177 -27.22 -40.81 3.83
N ASP A 178 -27.46 -40.64 2.53
CA ASP A 178 -28.60 -41.19 1.80
C ASP A 178 -28.39 -42.65 1.32
N GLY A 179 -27.26 -43.27 1.68
CA GLY A 179 -26.91 -44.65 1.37
C GLY A 179 -26.18 -44.85 0.04
N GLN A 180 -26.00 -43.81 -0.77
CA GLN A 180 -25.27 -43.93 -2.04
C GLN A 180 -23.77 -44.15 -1.83
N GLN A 181 -23.14 -44.98 -2.67
CA GLN A 181 -21.72 -45.30 -2.57
C GLN A 181 -20.90 -44.63 -3.67
N PHE A 182 -19.73 -44.13 -3.28
CA PHE A 182 -18.82 -43.42 -4.17
C PHE A 182 -17.38 -43.87 -3.95
N ALA A 183 -16.58 -43.76 -5.01
CA ALA A 183 -15.16 -44.06 -4.95
C ALA A 183 -14.37 -43.14 -5.88
N TRP A 184 -13.19 -42.73 -5.41
CA TRP A 184 -12.18 -42.01 -6.14
C TRP A 184 -10.86 -42.75 -6.06
N SER A 185 -10.09 -42.67 -7.15
CA SER A 185 -8.70 -43.07 -7.18
C SER A 185 -7.90 -42.03 -7.92
N GLY A 186 -6.65 -41.85 -7.51
CA GLY A 186 -5.75 -40.88 -8.12
C GLY A 186 -4.30 -41.18 -7.83
N THR A 187 -3.42 -40.56 -8.60
CA THR A 187 -1.98 -40.54 -8.33
C THR A 187 -1.56 -39.12 -7.94
N VAL A 188 -0.56 -39.00 -7.08
CA VAL A 188 0.06 -37.74 -6.69
C VAL A 188 1.39 -37.63 -7.43
N ALA A 189 1.52 -36.59 -8.24
CA ALA A 189 2.75 -36.26 -8.95
C ALA A 189 3.32 -34.93 -8.43
N ALA A 190 4.64 -34.80 -8.47
CA ALA A 190 5.28 -33.51 -8.31
C ALA A 190 5.02 -32.68 -9.58
N GLY A 191 4.39 -31.52 -9.42
CA GLY A 191 4.32 -30.47 -10.43
C GLY A 191 5.61 -29.65 -10.47
N GLU A 192 5.61 -28.61 -11.29
CA GLU A 192 6.80 -27.76 -11.45
C GLU A 192 7.17 -27.04 -10.14
N PRO A 193 8.48 -26.93 -9.83
CA PRO A 193 8.93 -26.12 -8.71
C PRO A 193 8.48 -24.67 -8.90
N VAL A 194 7.96 -24.06 -7.83
CA VAL A 194 7.61 -22.65 -7.83
C VAL A 194 8.89 -21.85 -7.66
N ASP A 195 9.25 -21.12 -8.70
CA ASP A 195 10.36 -20.18 -8.67
C ASP A 195 10.04 -18.97 -7.76
N LEU A 196 10.76 -18.90 -6.65
CA LEU A 196 10.63 -17.86 -5.62
C LEU A 196 11.74 -16.81 -5.69
N ASP A 197 12.55 -16.81 -6.75
CA ASP A 197 13.43 -15.67 -7.01
C ASP A 197 12.62 -14.38 -6.99
N PRO A 198 13.03 -13.36 -6.20
CA PRO A 198 12.19 -12.20 -5.95
C PRO A 198 11.75 -11.48 -7.22
N ALA A 199 12.64 -11.36 -8.21
CA ALA A 199 12.34 -10.68 -9.47
C ALA A 199 11.40 -11.51 -10.34
N ARG A 200 11.68 -12.80 -10.51
CA ARG A 200 10.86 -13.69 -11.34
C ARG A 200 9.49 -13.95 -10.71
N PHE A 201 9.42 -14.10 -9.40
CA PHE A 201 8.16 -14.26 -8.67
C PHE A 201 7.28 -12.99 -8.78
N ALA A 202 7.86 -11.80 -8.51
CA ALA A 202 7.14 -10.54 -8.67
C ALA A 202 6.61 -10.34 -10.09
N ALA A 203 7.44 -10.65 -11.11
CA ALA A 203 7.02 -10.58 -12.51
C ALA A 203 5.87 -11.56 -12.84
N ARG A 204 5.89 -12.77 -12.30
CA ARG A 204 4.80 -13.76 -12.47
C ARG A 204 3.49 -13.28 -11.85
N VAL A 205 3.56 -12.66 -10.66
CA VAL A 205 2.40 -12.08 -9.98
C VAL A 205 1.84 -10.91 -10.79
N GLU A 206 2.67 -9.98 -11.26
CA GLU A 206 2.22 -8.86 -12.11
C GLU A 206 1.60 -9.34 -13.43
N ALA A 207 2.19 -10.36 -14.07
CA ALA A 207 1.60 -10.96 -15.27
C ALA A 207 0.23 -11.62 -14.98
N SER A 208 0.07 -12.26 -13.81
CA SER A 208 -1.20 -12.81 -13.35
C SER A 208 -2.25 -11.72 -13.12
N ILE A 209 -1.87 -10.61 -12.48
CA ILE A 209 -2.72 -9.43 -12.28
C ILE A 209 -3.17 -8.87 -13.64
N GLY A 210 -2.26 -8.76 -14.62
CA GLY A 210 -2.58 -8.30 -15.96
C GLY A 210 -3.66 -9.15 -16.65
N ARG A 211 -3.48 -10.48 -16.66
CA ARG A 211 -4.48 -11.41 -17.23
C ARG A 211 -5.82 -11.34 -16.50
N GLY A 212 -5.78 -11.33 -15.17
CA GLY A 212 -6.99 -11.26 -14.34
C GLY A 212 -7.77 -9.96 -14.52
N ARG A 213 -7.07 -8.84 -14.65
CA ARG A 213 -7.66 -7.52 -14.95
C ARG A 213 -8.41 -7.57 -16.28
N ASP A 214 -7.79 -8.11 -17.32
CA ASP A 214 -8.40 -8.18 -18.65
C ASP A 214 -9.61 -9.12 -18.66
N ALA A 215 -9.53 -10.24 -17.93
CA ALA A 215 -10.64 -11.16 -17.71
C ALA A 215 -11.81 -10.49 -16.96
N LEU A 216 -11.52 -9.74 -15.89
CA LEU A 216 -12.52 -9.05 -15.10
C LEU A 216 -13.24 -7.95 -15.90
N LYS A 217 -12.53 -7.22 -16.77
CA LYS A 217 -13.14 -6.26 -17.70
C LYS A 217 -14.16 -6.95 -18.61
N LYS A 218 -13.81 -8.12 -19.15
CA LYS A 218 -14.73 -8.93 -19.98
C LYS A 218 -15.94 -9.40 -19.18
N LEU A 219 -15.73 -9.96 -17.99
CA LEU A 219 -16.82 -10.42 -17.11
C LEU A 219 -17.76 -9.26 -16.72
N LEU A 220 -17.21 -8.09 -16.40
CA LEU A 220 -17.99 -6.89 -16.10
C LEU A 220 -18.84 -6.44 -17.29
N SER A 221 -18.28 -6.43 -18.51
CA SER A 221 -19.03 -6.08 -19.73
C SER A 221 -20.17 -7.06 -20.06
N GLN A 222 -20.06 -8.31 -19.59
CA GLN A 222 -21.05 -9.37 -19.79
C GLN A 222 -22.10 -9.42 -18.67
N ALA A 223 -21.85 -8.76 -17.55
CA ALA A 223 -22.79 -8.69 -16.44
C ALA A 223 -24.05 -7.93 -16.89
N ARG A 224 -25.20 -8.61 -16.83
CA ARG A 224 -26.49 -8.02 -17.22
C ARG A 224 -27.02 -7.12 -16.11
N ALA A 225 -27.43 -5.89 -16.45
CA ALA A 225 -28.23 -5.06 -15.56
C ALA A 225 -29.55 -5.80 -15.23
N GLY A 226 -29.85 -6.05 -13.94
CA GLY A 226 -31.11 -6.67 -13.52
C GLY A 226 -31.03 -7.82 -12.50
N THR A 227 -29.84 -8.24 -12.06
CA THR A 227 -29.72 -9.15 -10.91
C THR A 227 -29.73 -8.36 -9.59
N GLY A 228 -30.38 -8.85 -8.53
CA GLY A 228 -30.66 -8.10 -7.28
C GLY A 228 -29.48 -7.49 -6.49
N HIS A 229 -28.23 -7.60 -6.97
CA HIS A 229 -27.03 -6.99 -6.39
C HIS A 229 -26.21 -6.20 -7.43
N THR A 230 -26.86 -5.58 -8.42
CA THR A 230 -26.14 -4.97 -9.56
C THR A 230 -25.17 -3.85 -9.13
N LEU A 231 -25.50 -3.04 -8.11
CA LEU A 231 -24.59 -2.04 -7.53
C LEU A 231 -23.33 -2.71 -6.94
N GLY A 232 -23.50 -3.67 -6.04
CA GLY A 232 -22.37 -4.30 -5.34
C GLY A 232 -21.43 -5.08 -6.27
N LEU A 233 -21.97 -5.83 -7.24
CA LEU A 233 -21.14 -6.54 -8.22
C LEU A 233 -20.32 -5.57 -9.08
N THR A 234 -20.97 -4.51 -9.57
CA THR A 234 -20.29 -3.48 -10.38
C THR A 234 -19.24 -2.74 -9.56
N ALA A 235 -19.55 -2.38 -8.32
CA ALA A 235 -18.65 -1.68 -7.41
C ALA A 235 -17.43 -2.54 -7.04
N LEU A 236 -17.62 -3.82 -6.74
CA LEU A 236 -16.53 -4.76 -6.46
C LEU A 236 -15.58 -4.88 -7.66
N ALA A 237 -16.14 -5.06 -8.86
CA ALA A 237 -15.33 -5.15 -10.08
C ALA A 237 -14.57 -3.84 -10.35
N CYS A 238 -15.24 -2.69 -10.26
CA CYS A 238 -14.59 -1.39 -10.47
C CYS A 238 -13.49 -1.14 -9.44
N PHE A 239 -13.73 -1.45 -8.16
CA PHE A 239 -12.74 -1.35 -7.10
C PHE A 239 -11.50 -2.22 -7.41
N ALA A 240 -11.69 -3.49 -7.75
CA ALA A 240 -10.59 -4.38 -8.10
C ALA A 240 -9.83 -3.95 -9.37
N LEU A 241 -10.53 -3.43 -10.38
CA LEU A 241 -9.93 -2.92 -11.62
C LEU A 241 -9.08 -1.67 -11.37
N LEU A 242 -9.57 -0.71 -10.58
CA LEU A 242 -8.81 0.48 -10.16
C LEU A 242 -7.54 0.06 -9.40
N ARG A 243 -7.67 -0.88 -8.44
CA ARG A 243 -6.54 -1.45 -7.69
C ARG A 243 -5.56 -2.23 -8.58
N SER A 244 -6.00 -2.66 -9.76
CA SER A 244 -5.17 -3.34 -10.77
C SER A 244 -4.64 -2.40 -11.86
N GLY A 245 -4.74 -1.08 -11.66
CA GLY A 245 -4.15 -0.06 -12.54
C GLY A 245 -5.01 0.33 -13.74
N VAL A 246 -6.30 -0.02 -13.77
CA VAL A 246 -7.23 0.53 -14.75
C VAL A 246 -7.52 2.00 -14.42
N SER A 247 -7.47 2.87 -15.43
CA SER A 247 -7.73 4.30 -15.23
C SER A 247 -9.19 4.56 -14.82
N PRO A 248 -9.46 5.55 -13.94
CA PRO A 248 -10.83 5.95 -13.60
C PRO A 248 -11.68 6.32 -14.81
N ALA A 249 -11.06 6.94 -15.83
CA ALA A 249 -11.72 7.35 -17.07
C ALA A 249 -12.33 6.16 -17.83
N GLU A 250 -11.65 5.01 -17.87
CA GLU A 250 -12.15 3.81 -18.54
C GLU A 250 -13.40 3.23 -17.84
N LEU A 251 -13.55 3.47 -16.54
CA LEU A 251 -14.64 2.95 -15.73
C LEU A 251 -15.79 3.95 -15.52
N GLU A 252 -15.67 5.17 -16.07
CA GLU A 252 -16.66 6.23 -15.88
C GLU A 252 -18.11 5.81 -16.22
N PRO A 253 -18.39 5.04 -17.30
CA PRO A 253 -19.75 4.56 -17.56
C PRO A 253 -20.31 3.68 -16.44
N ASN A 254 -19.46 2.88 -15.78
CA ASN A 254 -19.87 2.05 -14.65
C ASN A 254 -20.18 2.91 -13.42
N PHE A 255 -19.40 3.95 -13.15
CA PHE A 255 -19.67 4.89 -12.05
C PHE A 255 -20.93 5.71 -12.30
N GLN A 256 -21.19 6.12 -13.54
CA GLN A 256 -22.46 6.77 -13.91
C GLN A 256 -23.64 5.83 -13.67
N PHE A 257 -23.53 4.56 -14.06
CA PHE A 257 -24.57 3.56 -13.79
C PHE A 257 -24.78 3.33 -12.28
N MET A 258 -23.70 3.19 -11.50
CA MET A 258 -23.78 2.98 -10.05
C MET A 258 -24.43 4.16 -9.32
N ALA A 259 -24.16 5.39 -9.77
CA ALA A 259 -24.75 6.61 -9.19
C ALA A 259 -26.29 6.66 -9.33
N THR A 260 -26.89 5.93 -10.28
CA THR A 260 -28.36 5.86 -10.42
C THR A 260 -29.01 4.72 -9.65
N GLN A 261 -28.23 3.86 -8.97
CA GLN A 261 -28.77 2.70 -8.27
C GLN A 261 -29.30 3.06 -6.88
N PRO A 262 -30.37 2.40 -6.40
CA PRO A 262 -30.86 2.58 -5.04
C PRO A 262 -29.89 1.99 -4.00
N PHE A 263 -29.97 2.52 -2.77
CA PHE A 263 -29.22 2.05 -1.63
C PHE A 263 -30.09 1.16 -0.75
N ASP A 264 -29.97 -0.16 -0.95
CA ASP A 264 -30.79 -1.15 -0.23
C ASP A 264 -29.94 -2.19 0.53
N HIS A 265 -28.67 -2.37 0.13
CA HIS A 265 -27.81 -3.44 0.63
C HIS A 265 -26.49 -2.89 1.19
N THR A 266 -26.20 -3.23 2.44
CA THR A 266 -24.98 -2.79 3.16
C THR A 266 -23.72 -3.09 2.36
N TYR A 267 -23.57 -4.33 1.89
CA TYR A 267 -22.43 -4.74 1.08
C TYR A 267 -22.27 -3.91 -0.20
N SER A 268 -23.37 -3.59 -0.88
CA SER A 268 -23.33 -2.85 -2.14
C SER A 268 -22.92 -1.40 -1.95
N VAL A 269 -23.52 -0.73 -0.97
CA VAL A 269 -23.22 0.68 -0.65
C VAL A 269 -21.79 0.81 -0.13
N ALA A 270 -21.34 -0.13 0.71
CA ALA A 270 -19.98 -0.15 1.21
C ALA A 270 -18.93 -0.27 0.10
N LEU A 271 -19.11 -1.21 -0.83
CA LEU A 271 -18.22 -1.34 -1.98
C LEU A 271 -18.25 -0.12 -2.89
N TYR A 272 -19.41 0.54 -3.03
CA TYR A 272 -19.51 1.76 -3.83
C TYR A 272 -18.68 2.90 -3.24
N VAL A 273 -18.71 3.08 -1.91
CA VAL A 273 -17.81 4.03 -1.21
C VAL A 273 -16.34 3.71 -1.46
N MET A 274 -15.95 2.44 -1.30
CA MET A 274 -14.57 2.01 -1.53
C MET A 274 -14.13 2.19 -2.99
N ALA A 275 -15.03 1.97 -3.95
CA ALA A 275 -14.77 2.19 -5.38
C ALA A 275 -14.61 3.68 -5.72
N LEU A 276 -15.40 4.56 -5.10
CA LEU A 276 -15.28 6.01 -5.28
C LEU A 276 -13.94 6.54 -4.72
N GLU A 277 -13.53 6.11 -3.52
CA GLU A 277 -12.20 6.44 -2.96
C GLU A 277 -11.08 5.98 -3.90
N ALA A 278 -11.16 4.75 -4.39
CA ALA A 278 -10.15 4.16 -5.26
C ALA A 278 -9.94 4.91 -6.58
N ARG A 279 -10.89 5.72 -7.05
CA ARG A 279 -10.70 6.58 -8.24
C ARG A 279 -9.57 7.60 -8.06
N SER A 280 -9.26 7.95 -6.82
CA SER A 280 -8.22 8.91 -6.45
C SER A 280 -6.96 8.22 -5.90
N VAL A 281 -6.88 6.89 -5.94
CA VAL A 281 -5.72 6.15 -5.44
C VAL A 281 -4.82 5.73 -6.60
N THR A 282 -3.55 6.09 -6.51
CA THR A 282 -2.54 5.72 -7.52
C THR A 282 -1.90 4.39 -7.14
N ARG A 283 -1.81 3.46 -8.11
CA ARG A 283 -1.05 2.21 -8.01
C ARG A 283 0.36 2.42 -8.56
N ALA A 284 1.37 2.09 -7.78
CA ALA A 284 2.76 1.99 -8.21
C ALA A 284 3.25 0.54 -8.06
N GLN A 285 4.01 0.04 -9.03
CA GLN A 285 4.67 -1.25 -8.92
C GLN A 285 5.91 -1.11 -8.02
N LEU A 286 6.11 -2.05 -7.10
CA LEU A 286 7.30 -2.11 -6.26
C LEU A 286 8.44 -2.82 -7.00
N PRO A 287 9.70 -2.36 -6.85
CA PRO A 287 10.84 -3.11 -7.36
C PRO A 287 10.97 -4.43 -6.58
N PRO A 288 11.39 -5.52 -7.24
CA PRO A 288 11.64 -6.78 -6.55
C PRO A 288 12.86 -6.63 -5.63
N SER A 289 12.65 -6.73 -4.32
CA SER A 289 13.73 -6.64 -3.32
C SER A 289 13.53 -7.65 -2.20
N GLY A 290 14.58 -8.43 -1.87
CA GLY A 290 14.55 -9.35 -0.73
C GLY A 290 13.41 -10.37 -0.80
N GLU A 291 12.76 -10.63 0.33
CA GLU A 291 11.53 -11.45 0.37
C GLU A 291 10.34 -10.63 -0.16
N VAL A 292 9.69 -11.08 -1.24
CA VAL A 292 8.55 -10.36 -1.83
C VAL A 292 7.34 -10.47 -0.91
N ARG A 293 6.95 -9.34 -0.29
CA ARG A 293 5.76 -9.20 0.58
C ARG A 293 4.59 -8.46 -0.07
N SER A 294 4.85 -7.84 -1.22
CA SER A 294 3.89 -7.19 -2.12
C SER A 294 4.58 -6.92 -3.46
N VAL A 295 3.80 -6.76 -4.53
CA VAL A 295 4.29 -6.25 -5.83
C VAL A 295 3.88 -4.80 -6.09
N THR A 296 3.11 -4.22 -5.18
CA THR A 296 2.42 -2.94 -5.36
C THR A 296 2.46 -2.10 -4.11
N ARG A 297 2.46 -0.79 -4.34
CA ARG A 297 2.18 0.24 -3.36
C ARG A 297 1.04 1.11 -3.88
N PHE A 298 0.21 1.56 -2.95
CA PHE A 298 -0.85 2.52 -3.23
C PHE A 298 -0.61 3.83 -2.51
N ASP A 299 -0.87 4.94 -3.20
CA ASP A 299 -0.84 6.27 -2.61
C ASP A 299 -2.19 6.96 -2.81
N ARG A 300 -2.82 7.32 -1.69
CA ARG A 300 -4.08 8.09 -1.69
C ARG A 300 -3.83 9.47 -2.26
N GLY A 301 -4.61 9.86 -3.25
CA GLY A 301 -4.74 11.23 -3.74
C GLY A 301 -5.97 11.90 -3.15
N GLU A 302 -6.13 13.18 -3.46
CA GLU A 302 -7.30 13.96 -3.05
C GLU A 302 -8.55 13.50 -3.81
N VAL A 303 -9.62 13.22 -3.08
CA VAL A 303 -10.90 12.82 -3.66
C VAL A 303 -11.60 14.02 -4.29
N GLY A 304 -11.90 13.93 -5.58
CA GLY A 304 -12.60 15.00 -6.30
C GLY A 304 -13.99 15.29 -5.70
N LYS A 305 -14.42 16.57 -5.77
CA LYS A 305 -15.67 17.06 -5.15
C LYS A 305 -16.92 16.22 -5.45
N ARG A 306 -17.05 15.73 -6.69
CA ARG A 306 -18.18 14.87 -7.11
C ARG A 306 -18.17 13.53 -6.38
N ASP A 307 -17.02 12.87 -6.34
CA ASP A 307 -16.87 11.57 -5.69
C ASP A 307 -17.00 11.72 -4.17
N LEU A 308 -16.48 12.81 -3.59
CA LEU A 308 -16.63 13.13 -2.17
C LEU A 308 -18.10 13.31 -1.77
N ALA A 309 -18.90 14.03 -2.57
CA ALA A 309 -20.33 14.20 -2.30
C ALA A 309 -21.09 12.87 -2.33
N GLU A 310 -20.75 11.98 -3.26
CA GLU A 310 -21.32 10.63 -3.33
C GLU A 310 -20.88 9.74 -2.15
N ILE A 311 -19.61 9.82 -1.75
CA ILE A 311 -19.10 9.13 -0.55
C ILE A 311 -19.85 9.63 0.69
N GLN A 312 -20.06 10.94 0.86
CA GLN A 312 -20.83 11.49 1.98
C GLN A 312 -22.26 10.96 2.00
N ARG A 313 -22.94 10.95 0.84
CA ARG A 313 -24.31 10.43 0.70
C ARG A 313 -24.41 8.94 1.07
N ALA A 314 -23.51 8.12 0.55
CA ALA A 314 -23.46 6.69 0.81
C ALA A 314 -23.07 6.36 2.27
N THR A 315 -22.14 7.11 2.85
CA THR A 315 -21.75 7.01 4.26
C THR A 315 -22.90 7.38 5.19
N ALA A 316 -23.62 8.46 4.91
CA ALA A 316 -24.82 8.82 5.69
C ALA A 316 -25.86 7.70 5.69
N TRP A 317 -26.07 7.04 4.54
CA TRP A 317 -26.94 5.87 4.47
C TRP A 317 -26.42 4.70 5.30
N LEU A 318 -25.11 4.38 5.22
CA LEU A 318 -24.50 3.30 6.01
C LEU A 318 -24.66 3.56 7.52
N LEU A 319 -24.47 4.79 7.97
CA LEU A 319 -24.64 5.17 9.37
C LEU A 319 -26.09 4.99 9.83
N ALA A 320 -27.06 5.32 8.97
CA ALA A 320 -28.48 5.14 9.27
C ALA A 320 -28.92 3.66 9.23
N ALA A 321 -28.37 2.87 8.30
CA ALA A 321 -28.65 1.43 8.15
C ALA A 321 -28.04 0.56 9.27
N ARG A 322 -27.17 1.13 10.11
CA ARG A 322 -26.54 0.47 11.24
C ARG A 322 -27.53 0.26 12.38
N LYS A 323 -27.33 -0.79 13.19
CA LYS A 323 -27.96 -0.88 14.51
C LYS A 323 -27.34 0.15 15.46
N GLN A 324 -28.01 1.28 15.63
CA GLN A 324 -27.63 2.33 16.59
C GLN A 324 -27.46 1.73 18.00
N HIS A 325 -26.43 2.19 18.72
CA HIS A 325 -25.99 1.71 20.04
C HIS A 325 -25.43 0.29 20.10
N GLU A 326 -25.40 -0.45 18.99
CA GLU A 326 -24.82 -1.81 18.96
C GLU A 326 -23.75 -2.02 17.88
N GLY A 327 -23.60 -1.11 16.91
CA GLY A 327 -22.40 -1.07 16.05
C GLY A 327 -22.32 -2.13 14.94
N TRP A 328 -23.44 -2.77 14.57
CA TRP A 328 -23.46 -3.82 13.54
C TRP A 328 -24.47 -3.55 12.42
N TRP A 329 -24.30 -4.25 11.30
CA TRP A 329 -25.17 -4.20 10.12
C TRP A 329 -25.70 -5.59 9.75
N SER A 330 -26.79 -5.60 8.96
CA SER A 330 -27.31 -6.80 8.29
C SER A 330 -27.16 -6.67 6.77
N TYR A 331 -27.69 -7.64 6.01
CA TYR A 331 -27.63 -7.65 4.55
C TYR A 331 -28.26 -6.42 3.90
N SER A 332 -29.37 -5.94 4.46
CA SER A 332 -30.11 -4.77 3.99
C SER A 332 -30.35 -3.81 5.14
N GLY A 333 -30.70 -2.58 4.79
CA GLY A 333 -31.03 -1.55 5.76
C GLY A 333 -31.90 -0.47 5.14
N HIS A 334 -32.48 0.35 6.01
CA HIS A 334 -33.27 1.51 5.64
C HIS A 334 -32.91 2.65 6.57
N SER A 335 -32.94 3.89 6.09
CA SER A 335 -32.62 5.08 6.90
C SER A 335 -33.44 5.16 8.19
N ASP A 336 -34.71 4.77 8.11
CA ASP A 336 -35.67 4.93 9.20
C ASP A 336 -35.79 3.69 10.10
N LEU A 337 -35.49 2.50 9.58
CA LEU A 337 -35.66 1.23 10.31
C LEU A 337 -34.35 0.69 10.89
N GLY A 338 -33.21 1.20 10.42
CA GLY A 338 -31.90 0.60 10.67
C GLY A 338 -31.74 -0.69 9.85
N PRO A 339 -31.06 -1.71 10.39
CA PRO A 339 -30.81 -2.95 9.66
C PRO A 339 -32.10 -3.76 9.51
N THR A 340 -32.32 -4.30 8.31
CA THR A 340 -33.51 -5.11 7.99
C THR A 340 -33.16 -6.57 7.77
N SER A 341 -34.14 -7.45 7.95
CA SER A 341 -33.99 -8.89 7.70
C SER A 341 -33.86 -9.17 6.20
N HIS A 342 -33.67 -10.43 5.82
CA HIS A 342 -33.60 -10.84 4.41
C HIS A 342 -34.81 -10.45 3.55
N ASP A 343 -35.96 -10.15 4.17
CA ASP A 343 -37.15 -9.64 3.46
C ASP A 343 -37.05 -8.14 3.09
N GLY A 344 -36.02 -7.44 3.55
CA GLY A 344 -35.79 -6.01 3.34
C GLY A 344 -36.77 -5.09 4.07
N LYS A 345 -37.74 -5.62 4.83
CA LYS A 345 -38.90 -4.90 5.36
C LYS A 345 -38.99 -4.92 6.88
N THR A 346 -38.61 -6.02 7.50
CA THR A 346 -38.68 -6.19 8.96
C THR A 346 -37.35 -5.85 9.60
N LYS A 347 -37.37 -5.31 10.84
CA LYS A 347 -36.14 -5.00 11.57
C LYS A 347 -35.34 -6.28 11.86
N ALA A 348 -34.05 -6.26 11.55
CA ALA A 348 -33.16 -7.37 11.85
C ALA A 348 -32.99 -7.53 13.37
N LEU A 349 -33.07 -8.78 13.84
CA LEU A 349 -32.82 -9.13 15.25
C LEU A 349 -31.32 -9.31 15.57
N ALA A 350 -30.53 -9.59 14.54
CA ALA A 350 -29.08 -9.72 14.59
C ALA A 350 -28.48 -9.32 13.23
N GLY A 351 -27.22 -8.92 13.23
CA GLY A 351 -26.46 -8.63 12.04
C GLY A 351 -25.56 -9.78 11.63
N ASP A 352 -24.74 -9.53 10.63
CA ASP A 352 -23.69 -10.43 10.21
C ASP A 352 -22.35 -9.73 10.05
N ARG A 353 -21.29 -10.47 10.38
CA ARG A 353 -19.91 -9.98 10.36
C ARG A 353 -19.38 -9.79 8.94
N SER A 354 -20.00 -10.45 7.95
CA SER A 354 -19.63 -10.27 6.54
C SER A 354 -19.98 -8.87 6.06
N ASN A 355 -21.23 -8.44 6.15
CA ASN A 355 -21.69 -7.11 5.78
C ASN A 355 -21.13 -6.03 6.71
N SER A 356 -21.09 -6.30 8.02
CA SER A 356 -20.58 -5.33 8.99
C SER A 356 -19.13 -4.94 8.71
N GLN A 357 -18.26 -5.89 8.34
CA GLN A 357 -16.87 -5.52 8.01
C GLN A 357 -16.78 -4.57 6.80
N PHE A 358 -17.62 -4.75 5.77
CA PHE A 358 -17.57 -3.89 4.59
C PHE A 358 -18.10 -2.50 4.93
N ALA A 359 -19.15 -2.41 5.75
CA ALA A 359 -19.57 -1.12 6.29
C ALA A 359 -18.41 -0.44 7.03
N VAL A 360 -17.69 -1.15 7.90
CA VAL A 360 -16.54 -0.61 8.64
C VAL A 360 -15.40 -0.16 7.70
N LEU A 361 -15.08 -0.94 6.67
CA LEU A 361 -14.08 -0.58 5.65
C LEU A 361 -14.50 0.61 4.80
N ALA A 362 -15.79 0.73 4.50
CA ALA A 362 -16.35 1.87 3.79
C ALA A 362 -16.31 3.14 4.65
N LEU A 363 -16.66 3.05 5.94
CA LEU A 363 -16.49 4.16 6.88
C LEU A 363 -15.03 4.59 6.99
N HIS A 364 -14.10 3.62 7.01
CA HIS A 364 -12.67 3.89 6.99
C HIS A 364 -12.24 4.62 5.70
N SER A 365 -12.72 4.18 4.55
CA SER A 365 -12.47 4.84 3.26
C SER A 365 -13.09 6.24 3.21
N ALA A 366 -14.24 6.44 3.84
CA ALA A 366 -14.91 7.73 3.93
C ALA A 366 -14.12 8.72 4.81
N VAL A 367 -13.65 8.29 5.99
CA VAL A 367 -12.77 9.10 6.85
C VAL A 367 -11.48 9.47 6.12
N ALA A 368 -10.86 8.50 5.45
CA ALA A 368 -9.69 8.74 4.61
C ALA A 368 -9.93 9.74 3.46
N SER A 369 -11.19 9.90 3.04
CA SER A 369 -11.61 10.86 2.00
C SER A 369 -12.04 12.21 2.57
N GLY A 370 -11.94 12.41 3.90
CA GLY A 370 -12.33 13.66 4.57
C GLY A 370 -13.79 13.70 5.06
N VAL A 371 -14.50 12.58 5.11
CA VAL A 371 -15.85 12.50 5.71
C VAL A 371 -15.75 12.27 7.20
N GLU A 372 -16.37 13.14 7.99
CA GLU A 372 -16.43 12.99 9.44
C GLU A 372 -17.34 11.82 9.84
N VAL A 373 -16.85 10.94 10.72
CA VAL A 373 -17.62 9.87 11.35
C VAL A 373 -17.46 9.99 12.86
N SER A 374 -18.58 10.04 13.56
CA SER A 374 -18.62 10.24 15.02
C SER A 374 -17.80 9.17 15.78
N PRO A 375 -16.97 9.55 16.76
CA PRO A 375 -16.27 8.60 17.64
C PRO A 375 -17.17 7.55 18.29
N GLU A 376 -18.42 7.89 18.58
CA GLU A 376 -19.43 7.00 19.16
C GLU A 376 -19.70 5.80 18.25
N VAL A 377 -19.67 5.99 16.93
CA VAL A 377 -19.85 4.90 15.96
C VAL A 377 -18.70 3.91 16.06
N TRP A 378 -17.48 4.42 16.15
CA TRP A 378 -16.28 3.59 16.31
C TRP A 378 -16.27 2.87 17.65
N LEU A 379 -16.77 3.51 18.72
CA LEU A 379 -16.91 2.89 20.04
C LEU A 379 -17.90 1.72 20.02
N GLU A 380 -19.05 1.87 19.35
CA GLU A 380 -20.02 0.78 19.22
C GLU A 380 -19.45 -0.39 18.40
N ILE A 381 -18.71 -0.11 17.32
CA ILE A 381 -18.03 -1.14 16.53
C ILE A 381 -16.99 -1.86 17.39
N LEU A 382 -16.15 -1.12 18.14
CA LEU A 382 -15.12 -1.68 19.01
C LEU A 382 -15.74 -2.63 20.05
N ASP A 383 -16.77 -2.17 20.74
CA ASP A 383 -17.46 -2.92 21.80
C ASP A 383 -18.18 -4.17 21.25
N GLU A 384 -18.84 -4.08 20.09
CA GLU A 384 -19.43 -5.25 19.43
C GLU A 384 -18.38 -6.33 19.16
N HIS A 385 -17.24 -5.94 18.59
CA HIS A 385 -16.20 -6.89 18.19
C HIS A 385 -15.51 -7.54 19.41
N GLN A 386 -15.31 -6.77 20.49
CA GLN A 386 -14.79 -7.29 21.74
C GLN A 386 -15.74 -8.31 22.38
N ARG A 387 -17.05 -8.01 22.43
CA ARG A 387 -18.08 -8.89 23.01
C ARG A 387 -18.37 -10.12 22.16
N ALA A 388 -18.22 -10.01 20.83
CA ALA A 388 -18.61 -11.08 19.91
C ALA A 388 -17.51 -12.11 19.61
N GLN A 389 -16.27 -11.90 20.08
CA GLN A 389 -15.21 -12.90 20.01
C GLN A 389 -15.57 -14.14 20.84
N GLU A 390 -15.05 -15.32 20.47
CA GLU A 390 -15.23 -16.53 21.29
C GLU A 390 -14.84 -16.25 22.76
N PRO A 391 -15.65 -16.71 23.74
CA PRO A 391 -15.42 -16.39 25.15
C PRO A 391 -14.24 -17.17 25.75
N SER A 392 -13.81 -18.26 25.11
CA SER A 392 -12.67 -19.08 25.54
C SER A 392 -11.96 -19.68 24.33
N GLY A 393 -10.68 -20.02 24.51
CA GLY A 393 -9.86 -20.64 23.48
C GLY A 393 -8.67 -21.37 24.09
N ASP A 394 -8.10 -22.30 23.33
CA ASP A 394 -6.89 -23.02 23.76
C ASP A 394 -5.69 -22.05 23.85
N PRO A 395 -4.62 -22.37 24.60
CA PRO A 395 -3.42 -21.54 24.66
C PRO A 395 -2.85 -21.17 23.28
N GLY A 396 -2.68 -19.87 23.02
CA GLY A 396 -2.18 -19.30 21.78
C GLY A 396 -0.69 -19.00 21.81
N SER A 397 -0.10 -18.77 20.64
CA SER A 397 1.24 -18.22 20.48
C SER A 397 1.30 -17.37 19.21
N LEU A 398 2.06 -16.29 19.27
CA LEU A 398 2.39 -15.42 18.13
C LEU A 398 3.88 -15.49 17.79
N ALA A 399 4.60 -16.49 18.29
CA ALA A 399 6.01 -16.67 17.99
C ALA A 399 6.26 -16.75 16.47
N GLY A 400 7.21 -15.94 15.99
CA GLY A 400 7.53 -15.79 14.56
C GLY A 400 6.70 -14.72 13.83
N THR A 401 5.71 -14.11 14.48
CA THR A 401 4.94 -13.02 13.87
C THR A 401 5.80 -11.76 13.78
N GLU A 402 5.88 -11.16 12.59
CA GLU A 402 6.53 -9.87 12.34
C GLU A 402 5.47 -8.81 12.06
N TYR A 403 5.66 -7.63 12.65
CA TYR A 403 4.76 -6.50 12.49
C TYR A 403 5.40 -5.38 11.68
N ALA A 404 4.59 -4.68 10.88
CA ALA A 404 4.96 -3.45 10.17
C ALA A 404 5.03 -2.26 11.14
N ARG A 405 5.71 -1.17 10.74
CA ARG A 405 5.91 0.03 11.58
C ARG A 405 4.59 0.68 12.04
N HIS A 406 3.52 0.60 11.25
CA HIS A 406 2.20 1.15 11.62
C HIS A 406 1.40 0.26 12.58
N SER A 407 1.87 -0.95 12.87
CA SER A 407 1.17 -1.86 13.78
C SER A 407 1.24 -1.39 15.22
N ALA A 408 0.14 -1.57 15.95
CA ALA A 408 0.09 -1.37 17.40
C ALA A 408 1.01 -2.30 18.19
N PHE A 409 1.56 -3.34 17.55
CA PHE A 409 2.42 -4.36 18.16
C PHE A 409 3.87 -4.28 17.68
N PHE A 410 4.24 -3.26 16.90
CA PHE A 410 5.62 -3.07 16.50
C PHE A 410 6.51 -2.77 17.71
N THR A 411 7.58 -3.56 17.89
CA THR A 411 8.52 -3.43 19.02
C THR A 411 9.97 -3.16 18.56
N GLY A 412 10.19 -2.79 17.29
CA GLY A 412 11.54 -2.54 16.77
C GLY A 412 12.08 -1.18 17.23
N ASP A 413 13.39 -1.12 17.49
CA ASP A 413 14.12 0.14 17.67
C ASP A 413 14.23 0.88 16.32
N ALA A 414 14.16 2.22 16.34
CA ALA A 414 14.08 3.08 15.15
C ALA A 414 15.37 3.18 14.30
N ASP A 415 16.38 2.30 14.47
CA ASP A 415 17.75 2.46 13.94
C ASP A 415 18.23 1.35 12.95
N ASP A 416 17.35 0.54 12.37
CA ASP A 416 17.77 -0.58 11.50
C ASP A 416 17.69 -0.31 9.97
N ASP A 417 18.70 0.41 9.45
CA ASP A 417 19.01 0.49 8.00
C ASP A 417 20.45 0.07 7.69
N ALA A 418 20.83 -1.15 8.06
CA ALA A 418 22.04 -1.81 7.55
C ALA A 418 21.66 -2.97 6.60
N PRO A 419 22.38 -3.15 5.47
CA PRO A 419 22.12 -4.24 4.53
C PRO A 419 22.25 -5.60 5.24
N ARG A 420 21.18 -6.40 5.15
CA ARG A 420 21.04 -7.69 5.83
C ARG A 420 21.99 -8.74 5.22
N GLY A 421 23.22 -8.77 5.73
CA GLY A 421 24.15 -9.88 5.59
C GLY A 421 24.76 -10.20 6.95
N GLY A 422 24.29 -11.25 7.62
CA GLY A 422 24.91 -11.72 8.86
C GLY A 422 23.95 -12.42 9.82
N THR A 423 24.09 -13.74 9.93
CA THR A 423 23.47 -14.61 10.94
C THR A 423 23.91 -14.25 12.35
N LYS A 424 23.11 -13.46 13.09
CA LYS A 424 23.01 -13.55 14.56
C LYS A 424 21.57 -13.27 14.98
N ALA A 425 21.00 -14.18 15.77
CA ALA A 425 19.62 -14.13 16.25
C ALA A 425 19.36 -12.87 17.08
N ARG A 426 18.31 -12.13 16.72
CA ARG A 426 17.74 -11.03 17.51
C ARG A 426 16.58 -11.54 18.38
N PRO A 427 16.29 -10.89 19.52
CA PRO A 427 15.24 -11.34 20.43
C PRO A 427 13.87 -11.19 19.76
N ARG A 428 13.06 -12.26 19.82
CA ARG A 428 11.69 -12.31 19.28
C ARG A 428 10.77 -11.44 20.14
N GLY A 429 9.88 -10.70 19.49
CA GLY A 429 9.10 -9.62 20.09
C GLY A 429 8.09 -10.02 21.17
N GLY A 430 7.71 -9.00 21.95
CA GLY A 430 6.41 -8.86 22.59
C GLY A 430 6.12 -9.78 23.77
N ASP A 431 6.50 -9.33 24.97
CA ASP A 431 5.87 -9.65 26.26
C ASP A 431 5.15 -11.02 26.35
N GLU A 432 5.93 -12.09 26.53
CA GLU A 432 5.44 -13.46 26.82
C GLU A 432 4.74 -13.57 28.20
N SER A 433 4.46 -12.45 28.89
CA SER A 433 3.86 -12.43 30.23
C SER A 433 2.34 -12.68 30.28
N ARG A 434 1.62 -12.75 29.14
CA ARG A 434 0.17 -12.99 29.13
C ARG A 434 -0.20 -14.28 28.40
N SER A 435 -1.07 -15.08 29.01
CA SER A 435 -1.57 -16.32 28.42
C SER A 435 -2.52 -16.00 27.24
N LEU A 436 -1.98 -15.80 26.05
CA LEU A 436 -2.76 -15.64 24.82
C LEU A 436 -3.70 -16.83 24.62
N ARG A 437 -4.86 -16.59 24.01
CA ARG A 437 -5.89 -17.60 23.74
C ARG A 437 -6.23 -17.60 22.25
N ARG A 438 -6.41 -18.78 21.66
CA ARG A 438 -6.85 -18.92 20.26
C ARG A 438 -8.35 -18.69 20.20
N ARG A 439 -8.78 -17.43 20.12
CA ARG A 439 -10.20 -17.03 20.09
C ARG A 439 -10.48 -16.32 18.78
N GLY A 440 -11.43 -16.83 18.01
CA GLY A 440 -11.81 -16.25 16.73
C GLY A 440 -13.19 -15.61 16.74
N TRP A 441 -13.70 -15.34 15.55
CA TRP A 441 -15.03 -14.76 15.33
C TRP A 441 -15.88 -15.65 14.41
N GLY A 442 -17.16 -15.83 14.75
CA GLY A 442 -18.16 -16.54 13.96
C GLY A 442 -18.90 -15.65 12.96
N TYR A 443 -20.03 -16.10 12.42
CA TYR A 443 -20.79 -15.31 11.43
C TYR A 443 -21.66 -14.21 12.05
N GLY A 444 -22.38 -14.54 13.14
CA GLY A 444 -23.32 -13.63 13.78
C GLY A 444 -22.62 -12.51 14.55
N THR A 445 -23.29 -11.36 14.62
CA THR A 445 -22.94 -10.22 15.49
C THR A 445 -23.76 -10.25 16.78
N ARG A 446 -23.55 -9.27 17.65
CA ARG A 446 -24.31 -9.03 18.91
C ARG A 446 -24.03 -10.02 20.04
N ASN A 447 -23.94 -11.30 19.73
CA ASN A 447 -23.66 -12.36 20.70
C ASN A 447 -22.23 -12.92 20.51
N PRO A 448 -21.57 -13.38 21.58
CA PRO A 448 -20.32 -14.12 21.48
C PRO A 448 -20.45 -15.28 20.50
N ALA A 449 -19.43 -15.46 19.67
CA ALA A 449 -19.33 -16.66 18.86
C ALA A 449 -19.34 -17.91 19.77
N GLY A 450 -20.20 -18.88 19.44
CA GLY A 450 -20.22 -20.17 20.15
C GLY A 450 -18.87 -20.87 20.02
N LYS A 451 -18.47 -21.64 21.04
CA LYS A 451 -17.18 -22.34 21.04
C LYS A 451 -17.03 -23.24 19.80
N GLY A 452 -15.98 -23.02 19.01
CA GLY A 452 -15.70 -23.76 17.78
C GLY A 452 -16.50 -23.30 16.56
N SER A 453 -17.20 -22.17 16.65
CA SER A 453 -17.95 -21.59 15.53
C SER A 453 -17.14 -20.57 14.72
N ALA A 454 -15.95 -20.18 15.21
CA ALA A 454 -15.04 -19.30 14.49
C ALA A 454 -14.46 -19.96 13.23
N TYR A 455 -14.26 -19.17 12.18
CA TYR A 455 -13.69 -19.63 10.91
C TYR A 455 -12.94 -18.50 10.20
N GLY A 456 -12.07 -18.86 9.25
CA GLY A 456 -11.04 -17.98 8.71
C GLY A 456 -11.52 -16.61 8.23
N SER A 457 -12.53 -16.57 7.35
CA SER A 457 -13.01 -15.30 6.80
C SER A 457 -13.62 -14.39 7.87
N MET A 458 -14.33 -14.95 8.84
CA MET A 458 -14.95 -14.15 9.91
C MET A 458 -13.97 -13.74 11.00
N THR A 459 -12.98 -14.58 11.33
CA THR A 459 -11.89 -14.17 12.22
C THR A 459 -11.12 -13.00 11.61
N SER A 460 -10.85 -13.05 10.31
CA SER A 460 -10.16 -11.96 9.59
C SER A 460 -11.04 -10.69 9.49
N ALA A 461 -12.34 -10.86 9.27
CA ALA A 461 -13.32 -9.77 9.34
C ALA A 461 -13.37 -9.08 10.72
N GLY A 462 -13.31 -9.89 11.78
CA GLY A 462 -13.29 -9.38 13.15
C GLY A 462 -12.01 -8.61 13.47
N LEU A 463 -10.85 -9.13 13.05
CA LEU A 463 -9.56 -8.46 13.18
C LEU A 463 -9.52 -7.11 12.46
N SER A 464 -9.89 -7.08 11.18
CA SER A 464 -9.88 -5.85 10.37
C SER A 464 -10.80 -4.78 10.94
N SER A 465 -12.03 -5.16 11.31
CA SER A 465 -13.01 -4.21 11.85
C SER A 465 -12.59 -3.66 13.22
N LEU A 466 -12.06 -4.53 14.09
CA LEU A 466 -11.57 -4.12 15.41
C LEU A 466 -10.33 -3.22 15.30
N ALA A 467 -9.41 -3.53 14.37
CA ALA A 467 -8.24 -2.70 14.12
C ALA A 467 -8.63 -1.30 13.67
N VAL A 468 -9.52 -1.18 12.67
CA VAL A 468 -10.05 0.10 12.18
C VAL A 468 -10.72 0.90 13.28
N ALA A 469 -11.64 0.29 14.04
CA ALA A 469 -12.37 1.00 15.10
C ALA A 469 -11.43 1.52 16.20
N ARG A 470 -10.46 0.69 16.60
CA ARG A 470 -9.42 1.08 17.56
C ARG A 470 -8.58 2.25 17.05
N GLU A 471 -8.13 2.17 15.80
CA GLU A 471 -7.30 3.20 15.18
C GLU A 471 -8.05 4.53 15.04
N ALA A 472 -9.31 4.50 14.60
CA ALA A 472 -10.16 5.68 14.50
C ALA A 472 -10.42 6.34 15.87
N LEU A 473 -10.66 5.56 16.92
CA LEU A 473 -10.81 6.07 18.29
C LEU A 473 -9.51 6.65 18.85
N ALA A 474 -8.38 6.01 18.57
CA ALA A 474 -7.07 6.49 18.99
C ALA A 474 -6.74 7.82 18.32
N HIS A 475 -6.99 7.94 17.01
CA HIS A 475 -6.81 9.17 16.25
C HIS A 475 -7.73 10.31 16.75
N ALA A 476 -8.96 9.98 17.14
CA ALA A 476 -9.89 10.95 17.73
C ALA A 476 -9.58 11.31 19.19
N GLU A 477 -8.53 10.73 19.79
CA GLU A 477 -8.23 10.84 21.23
C GLU A 477 -9.41 10.43 22.14
N LYS A 478 -10.24 9.49 21.66
CA LYS A 478 -11.44 8.99 22.35
C LYS A 478 -11.34 7.51 22.71
N LEU A 479 -10.16 6.90 22.65
CA LEU A 479 -9.96 5.50 23.04
C LEU A 479 -9.58 5.38 24.53
N PRO A 480 -10.46 4.87 25.40
CA PRO A 480 -10.12 4.66 26.81
C PRO A 480 -9.02 3.60 26.96
N PRO A 481 -8.06 3.76 27.90
CA PRO A 481 -6.95 2.81 28.09
C PRO A 481 -7.39 1.37 28.32
N GLU A 482 -8.46 1.16 29.08
CA GLU A 482 -8.99 -0.18 29.38
C GLU A 482 -9.55 -0.85 28.11
N LEU A 483 -10.24 -0.08 27.28
CA LEU A 483 -10.77 -0.56 26.00
C LEU A 483 -9.67 -0.78 24.96
N ASP A 484 -8.62 0.06 24.93
CA ASP A 484 -7.43 -0.17 24.10
C ASP A 484 -6.75 -1.49 24.50
N GLN A 485 -6.56 -1.69 25.80
CA GLN A 485 -5.90 -2.89 26.32
C GLN A 485 -6.70 -4.16 26.01
N GLN A 486 -8.03 -4.10 26.13
CA GLN A 486 -8.91 -5.19 25.76
C GLN A 486 -8.85 -5.44 24.24
N ALA A 487 -8.96 -4.39 23.41
CA ALA A 487 -8.87 -4.49 21.95
C ALA A 487 -7.55 -5.13 21.50
N ARG A 488 -6.42 -4.71 22.07
CA ARG A 488 -5.10 -5.32 21.81
C ARG A 488 -5.08 -6.81 22.14
N THR A 489 -5.70 -7.21 23.25
CA THR A 489 -5.81 -8.63 23.65
C THR A 489 -6.68 -9.40 22.66
N ASN A 490 -7.85 -8.88 22.28
CA ASN A 490 -8.72 -9.51 21.28
C ASN A 490 -8.02 -9.65 19.92
N LEU A 491 -7.28 -8.63 19.48
CA LEU A 491 -6.47 -8.67 18.27
C LEU A 491 -5.39 -9.77 18.33
N GLN A 492 -4.60 -9.82 19.41
CA GLN A 492 -3.59 -10.86 19.60
C GLN A 492 -4.20 -12.27 19.64
N ASP A 493 -5.34 -12.45 20.29
CA ASP A 493 -6.04 -13.74 20.36
C ASP A 493 -6.58 -14.19 18.99
N GLY A 494 -7.10 -13.24 18.20
CA GLY A 494 -7.55 -13.49 16.83
C GLY A 494 -6.39 -13.82 15.88
N LEU A 495 -5.27 -13.11 16.03
CA LEU A 495 -4.03 -13.44 15.31
C LEU A 495 -3.50 -14.81 15.74
N ALA A 496 -3.56 -15.18 17.02
CA ALA A 496 -3.12 -16.49 17.50
C ALA A 496 -4.03 -17.60 16.96
N TRP A 497 -5.33 -17.33 16.81
CA TRP A 497 -6.27 -18.23 16.13
C TRP A 497 -5.86 -18.42 14.66
N LEU A 498 -5.57 -17.34 13.92
CA LEU A 498 -5.13 -17.43 12.53
C LEU A 498 -3.75 -18.08 12.40
N ALA A 499 -2.75 -17.71 13.20
CA ALA A 499 -1.41 -18.31 13.16
C ALA A 499 -1.44 -19.82 13.42
N HIS A 500 -2.47 -20.31 14.13
CA HIS A 500 -2.69 -21.74 14.31
C HIS A 500 -3.42 -22.42 13.14
N ARG A 501 -4.41 -21.74 12.53
CA ARG A 501 -5.37 -22.32 11.59
C ARG A 501 -5.19 -21.90 10.13
N PHE A 502 -4.36 -20.89 9.84
CA PHE A 502 -4.18 -20.31 8.51
C PHE A 502 -3.82 -21.40 7.50
N ASP A 503 -4.53 -21.38 6.37
CA ASP A 503 -4.25 -22.25 5.23
C ASP A 503 -4.49 -21.42 3.96
N PRO A 504 -3.47 -21.22 3.11
CA PRO A 504 -3.61 -20.43 1.89
C PRO A 504 -4.52 -21.08 0.83
N SER A 505 -4.88 -22.37 0.99
CA SER A 505 -5.64 -23.18 0.02
C SER A 505 -7.14 -23.34 0.33
N ARG A 506 -7.61 -22.85 1.47
CA ARG A 506 -8.99 -23.05 1.94
C ARG A 506 -9.36 -22.05 3.02
N ASN A 507 -10.65 -21.88 3.29
CA ASN A 507 -11.14 -21.12 4.42
C ASN A 507 -11.21 -22.02 5.67
N PRO A 508 -10.32 -21.86 6.68
CA PRO A 508 -10.28 -22.73 7.85
C PRO A 508 -11.64 -22.78 8.57
N GLY A 509 -12.17 -23.98 8.83
CA GLY A 509 -13.50 -24.17 9.41
C GLY A 509 -14.67 -24.08 8.42
N ARG A 510 -14.40 -23.86 7.12
CA ARG A 510 -15.38 -23.86 6.01
C ARG A 510 -14.91 -24.57 4.74
N GLY A 511 -13.71 -25.15 4.72
CA GLY A 511 -13.16 -25.83 3.54
C GLY A 511 -13.06 -24.88 2.35
N GLU A 512 -13.56 -25.29 1.19
CA GLU A 512 -13.52 -24.47 -0.04
C GLU A 512 -14.58 -23.35 -0.07
N GLY A 513 -15.51 -23.34 0.89
CA GLY A 513 -16.55 -22.33 0.98
C GLY A 513 -15.98 -20.92 1.10
N TRP A 514 -16.35 -20.05 0.15
CA TRP A 514 -15.96 -18.64 0.09
C TRP A 514 -14.43 -18.42 0.09
N PHE A 515 -13.67 -19.29 -0.57
CA PHE A 515 -12.21 -19.26 -0.60
C PHE A 515 -11.60 -17.90 -1.02
N PHE A 516 -12.00 -17.34 -2.17
CA PHE A 516 -11.44 -16.07 -2.66
C PHE A 516 -11.76 -14.91 -1.72
N TYR A 517 -13.00 -14.90 -1.21
CA TYR A 517 -13.43 -13.96 -0.19
C TYR A 517 -12.65 -14.10 1.12
N TYR A 518 -12.30 -15.32 1.53
CA TYR A 518 -11.46 -15.60 2.68
C TYR A 518 -10.06 -15.02 2.51
N LEU A 519 -9.39 -15.27 1.39
CA LEU A 519 -8.06 -14.72 1.14
C LEU A 519 -8.09 -13.19 1.19
N TYR A 520 -9.06 -12.56 0.51
CA TYR A 520 -9.21 -11.11 0.60
C TYR A 520 -9.50 -10.63 2.04
N SER A 521 -10.25 -11.40 2.83
CA SER A 521 -10.48 -11.12 4.24
C SER A 521 -9.20 -11.19 5.07
N VAL A 522 -8.32 -12.16 4.80
CA VAL A 522 -6.99 -12.26 5.43
C VAL A 522 -6.15 -11.05 5.07
N GLU A 523 -6.08 -10.68 3.79
CA GLU A 523 -5.29 -9.54 3.32
C GLU A 523 -5.66 -8.25 4.07
N LYS A 524 -6.95 -7.92 4.14
CA LYS A 524 -7.45 -6.79 4.94
C LYS A 524 -7.02 -6.87 6.40
N ALA A 525 -7.16 -8.03 7.03
CA ALA A 525 -6.82 -8.22 8.43
C ALA A 525 -5.32 -8.04 8.69
N MET A 526 -4.48 -8.63 7.84
CA MET A 526 -3.03 -8.54 7.98
C MET A 526 -2.56 -7.10 7.76
N ASP A 527 -3.08 -6.40 6.76
CA ASP A 527 -2.66 -5.01 6.49
C ASP A 527 -3.14 -4.01 7.54
N LEU A 528 -4.40 -4.11 7.97
CA LEU A 528 -4.96 -3.20 8.98
C LEU A 528 -4.38 -3.42 10.37
N VAL A 529 -3.99 -4.66 10.71
CA VAL A 529 -3.27 -4.94 11.96
C VAL A 529 -1.77 -4.69 11.82
N GLY A 530 -1.25 -4.66 10.59
CA GLY A 530 0.17 -4.48 10.25
C GLY A 530 1.00 -5.73 10.49
N VAL A 531 0.57 -6.89 9.99
CA VAL A 531 1.27 -8.18 10.09
C VAL A 531 1.98 -8.48 8.77
N GLU A 532 3.31 -8.47 8.78
CA GLU A 532 4.12 -8.83 7.61
C GLU A 532 4.40 -10.33 7.52
N GLN A 533 4.56 -10.98 8.67
CA GLN A 533 4.70 -12.44 8.77
C GLN A 533 3.77 -12.94 9.87
N LEU A 534 2.99 -13.98 9.61
CA LEU A 534 2.05 -14.54 10.58
C LEU A 534 2.59 -15.86 11.14
N GLY A 535 3.21 -15.80 12.33
CA GLY A 535 3.88 -16.95 12.91
C GLY A 535 4.94 -17.54 11.96
N ARG A 536 4.67 -18.71 11.39
CA ARG A 536 5.57 -19.35 10.41
C ARG A 536 5.24 -19.03 8.95
N PHE A 537 4.16 -18.31 8.68
CA PHE A 537 3.61 -18.14 7.34
C PHE A 537 4.00 -16.79 6.74
N ASN A 538 4.60 -16.81 5.55
CA ASN A 538 4.57 -15.67 4.65
C ASN A 538 3.21 -15.67 3.94
N TRP A 539 2.20 -15.13 4.63
CA TRP A 539 0.79 -15.27 4.27
C TRP A 539 0.49 -14.74 2.86
N TRP A 540 1.12 -13.64 2.45
CA TRP A 540 0.90 -13.03 1.14
C TRP A 540 1.53 -13.87 0.03
N GLN A 541 2.80 -14.24 0.17
CA GLN A 541 3.50 -15.05 -0.84
C GLN A 541 2.80 -16.41 -1.02
N GLN A 542 2.43 -17.07 0.08
CA GLN A 542 1.73 -18.36 0.03
C GLN A 542 0.34 -18.25 -0.63
N GLY A 543 -0.44 -17.22 -0.28
CA GLY A 543 -1.73 -16.98 -0.93
C GLY A 543 -1.58 -16.61 -2.41
N ALA A 544 -0.53 -15.87 -2.79
CA ALA A 544 -0.26 -15.53 -4.17
C ALA A 544 0.11 -16.77 -5.00
N ILE A 545 0.96 -17.66 -4.47
CA ILE A 545 1.29 -18.93 -5.12
C ILE A 545 0.01 -19.77 -5.35
N GLU A 546 -0.88 -19.83 -4.36
CA GLU A 546 -2.14 -20.55 -4.50
C GLU A 546 -3.06 -19.92 -5.56
N LEU A 547 -3.19 -18.59 -5.59
CA LEU A 547 -4.01 -17.92 -6.61
C LEU A 547 -3.43 -18.10 -8.01
N LEU A 548 -2.11 -18.04 -8.17
CA LEU A 548 -1.43 -18.30 -9.43
C LEU A 548 -1.70 -19.72 -9.94
N SER A 549 -1.76 -20.71 -9.05
CA SER A 549 -2.03 -22.11 -9.42
C SER A 549 -3.49 -22.36 -9.85
N ARG A 550 -4.42 -21.52 -9.37
CA ARG A 550 -5.87 -21.60 -9.64
C ARG A 550 -6.34 -20.72 -10.80
N GLN A 551 -5.49 -19.85 -11.33
CA GLN A 551 -5.87 -18.95 -12.43
C GLN A 551 -6.10 -19.77 -13.71
N ASP A 552 -7.21 -19.52 -14.40
CA ASP A 552 -7.46 -20.14 -15.69
C ASP A 552 -6.43 -19.64 -16.72
N ALA A 553 -5.66 -20.56 -17.29
CA ALA A 553 -4.60 -20.23 -18.23
C ALA A 553 -5.13 -19.73 -19.59
N THR A 554 -6.40 -19.97 -19.91
CA THR A 554 -7.01 -19.63 -21.20
C THR A 554 -7.66 -18.25 -21.18
N ASP A 555 -8.38 -17.90 -20.13
CA ASP A 555 -9.10 -16.62 -20.04
C ASP A 555 -8.61 -15.68 -18.94
N GLY A 556 -7.71 -16.14 -18.06
CA GLY A 556 -7.11 -15.33 -17.00
C GLY A 556 -8.01 -15.12 -15.78
N SER A 557 -9.24 -15.61 -15.78
CA SER A 557 -10.18 -15.46 -14.67
C SER A 557 -9.92 -16.46 -13.54
N TRP A 558 -10.57 -16.22 -12.40
CA TRP A 558 -10.79 -17.26 -11.39
C TRP A 558 -12.25 -17.67 -11.44
N THR A 559 -12.48 -18.97 -11.65
CA THR A 559 -13.82 -19.64 -11.72
C THR A 559 -14.81 -19.08 -12.75
N LYS A 560 -14.38 -18.16 -13.64
CA LYS A 560 -15.25 -17.39 -14.54
C LYS A 560 -16.33 -16.59 -13.82
N ARG A 561 -16.20 -16.41 -12.50
CA ARG A 561 -17.08 -15.56 -11.69
C ARG A 561 -16.43 -14.21 -11.47
N LEU A 562 -17.25 -13.16 -11.57
CA LEU A 562 -16.80 -11.78 -11.43
C LEU A 562 -16.24 -11.53 -10.02
N GLU A 563 -16.93 -12.01 -8.99
CA GLU A 563 -16.58 -11.80 -7.60
C GLU A 563 -15.28 -12.50 -7.22
N ASP A 564 -15.12 -13.76 -7.63
CA ASP A 564 -13.92 -14.57 -7.36
C ASP A 564 -12.70 -13.95 -8.04
N THR A 565 -12.85 -13.52 -9.30
CA THR A 565 -11.79 -12.81 -10.03
C THR A 565 -11.44 -11.49 -9.37
N ALA A 566 -12.43 -10.71 -8.93
CA ALA A 566 -12.19 -9.44 -8.24
C ALA A 566 -11.47 -9.64 -6.90
N PHE A 567 -11.90 -10.59 -6.06
CA PHE A 567 -11.23 -10.89 -4.79
C PHE A 567 -9.81 -11.41 -4.97
N ALA A 568 -9.56 -12.26 -5.99
CA ALA A 568 -8.22 -12.72 -6.32
C ALA A 568 -7.30 -11.54 -6.69
N LEU A 569 -7.77 -10.61 -7.52
CA LEU A 569 -7.03 -9.41 -7.88
C LEU A 569 -6.75 -8.52 -6.67
N LEU A 570 -7.72 -8.32 -5.78
CA LEU A 570 -7.54 -7.51 -4.57
C LEU A 570 -6.46 -8.11 -3.65
N PHE A 571 -6.44 -9.43 -3.48
CA PHE A 571 -5.40 -10.11 -2.71
C PHE A 571 -4.01 -9.99 -3.36
N LEU A 572 -3.89 -10.27 -4.67
CA LEU A 572 -2.60 -10.23 -5.38
C LEU A 572 -1.99 -8.82 -5.36
N ASN A 573 -2.84 -7.79 -5.45
CA ASN A 573 -2.39 -6.41 -5.33
C ASN A 573 -2.13 -5.97 -3.89
N ARG A 574 -2.48 -6.74 -2.86
CA ARG A 574 -2.47 -6.28 -1.46
C ARG A 574 -3.16 -4.91 -1.35
N ALA A 575 -4.40 -4.89 -1.82
CA ALA A 575 -5.18 -3.70 -2.18
C ALA A 575 -5.67 -2.85 -1.01
N THR A 576 -5.60 -3.35 0.22
CA THR A 576 -6.04 -2.67 1.43
C THR A 576 -4.97 -1.67 1.87
N LEU A 577 -5.33 -0.39 1.85
CA LEU A 577 -4.46 0.62 2.43
C LEU A 577 -4.72 0.61 3.94
N PRO A 578 -3.67 0.44 4.78
CA PRO A 578 -3.80 0.84 6.17
C PRO A 578 -4.26 2.31 6.18
N ALA A 579 -4.96 2.71 7.23
CA ALA A 579 -5.21 4.11 7.39
C ALA A 579 -3.85 4.81 7.42
N LYS A 580 -3.51 5.54 6.38
CA LYS A 580 -2.88 6.81 6.62
C LYS A 580 -3.98 7.63 7.28
N PHE A 581 -4.19 7.42 8.59
CA PHE A 581 -4.35 8.59 9.41
C PHE A 581 -3.03 9.29 9.18
N GLU A 582 -3.04 10.25 8.25
CA GLU A 582 -2.15 11.36 8.45
C GLU A 582 -2.36 11.70 9.92
N VAL A 583 -1.30 11.58 10.72
CA VAL A 583 -1.18 12.46 11.85
C VAL A 583 -1.40 13.81 11.21
N GLU A 584 -2.64 14.32 11.28
CA GLU A 584 -2.87 15.73 11.07
C GLU A 584 -1.88 16.35 12.04
N ALA A 585 -0.83 16.93 11.47
CA ALA A 585 -0.01 17.85 12.22
C ALA A 585 -1.01 18.88 12.75
N VAL A 586 -1.28 18.77 14.05
CA VAL A 586 -1.95 19.71 14.94
C VAL A 586 -2.58 20.91 14.21
N GLY A 587 -3.90 20.86 14.01
CA GLY A 587 -4.75 22.05 13.88
C GLY A 587 -5.14 22.48 12.45
N ARG A 588 -6.39 22.13 12.10
CA ARG A 588 -7.34 22.97 11.31
C ARG A 588 -7.03 24.47 11.48
N VAL A 589 -7.04 25.35 10.46
CA VAL A 589 -8.05 25.48 9.40
C VAL A 589 -7.53 26.32 8.18
N MET A 590 -7.98 25.88 6.98
CA MET A 590 -8.21 26.56 5.68
C MET A 590 -7.09 27.31 4.94
N THR A 591 -6.87 26.94 3.67
CA THR A 591 -7.62 27.51 2.52
C THR A 591 -7.17 26.82 1.23
N GLY A 592 -8.08 26.73 0.26
CA GLY A 592 -7.74 26.29 -1.08
C GLY A 592 -6.71 27.22 -1.72
N ALA A 593 -5.50 26.70 -1.95
CA ALA A 593 -4.55 27.20 -2.93
C ALA A 593 -3.52 26.11 -3.19
N SER A 594 -3.12 25.96 -4.46
CA SER A 594 -2.07 25.08 -4.95
C SER A 594 -0.83 24.98 -4.04
N GLN A 595 -0.28 23.77 -3.88
CA GLN A 595 1.05 23.47 -3.29
C GLN A 595 1.55 24.48 -2.25
N ALA A 596 1.22 24.24 -0.99
CA ALA A 596 1.58 25.16 0.08
C ALA A 596 3.11 25.26 0.26
N TRP A 597 3.61 26.50 0.44
CA TRP A 597 5.01 26.90 0.19
C TRP A 597 6.06 26.23 1.09
N ASP A 598 5.68 25.87 2.31
CA ASP A 598 6.51 25.18 3.31
C ASP A 598 6.35 23.65 3.26
N ALA A 599 5.86 23.10 2.15
CA ALA A 599 5.86 21.66 1.94
C ALA A 599 7.29 21.13 1.75
N VAL A 600 7.72 20.22 2.60
CA VAL A 600 9.04 19.57 2.56
C VAL A 600 8.88 18.07 2.45
N VAL A 601 9.65 17.41 1.58
CA VAL A 601 9.69 15.94 1.51
C VAL A 601 10.81 15.44 2.39
N VAL A 602 10.45 14.76 3.48
CA VAL A 602 11.38 14.14 4.41
C VAL A 602 11.48 12.64 4.06
N PRO A 603 12.69 12.08 3.86
CA PRO A 603 12.88 10.64 3.63
C PRO A 603 12.18 9.82 4.72
N GLU A 604 11.57 8.70 4.33
CA GLU A 604 10.81 7.77 5.20
C GLU A 604 9.54 8.31 5.86
N VAL A 605 9.39 9.64 5.99
CA VAL A 605 8.20 10.30 6.58
C VAL A 605 7.22 10.74 5.50
N GLY A 606 7.70 11.23 4.37
CA GLY A 606 6.87 11.78 3.29
C GLY A 606 6.80 13.31 3.31
N ARG A 607 5.74 13.88 2.73
CA ARG A 607 5.57 15.33 2.61
C ARG A 607 4.99 15.91 3.91
N VAL A 608 5.67 16.90 4.48
CA VAL A 608 5.28 17.58 5.73
C VAL A 608 5.22 19.10 5.55
N ARG A 609 4.56 19.79 6.47
CA ARG A 609 4.44 21.27 6.53
C ARG A 609 5.46 21.81 7.52
N GLY A 610 6.53 22.43 7.04
CA GLY A 610 7.67 22.81 7.87
C GLY A 610 7.33 23.77 9.01
N GLY A 611 6.43 24.75 8.75
CA GLY A 611 6.04 25.71 9.78
C GLY A 611 5.23 25.05 10.90
N GLU A 612 4.37 24.10 10.55
CA GLU A 612 3.56 23.33 11.51
C GLU A 612 4.44 22.39 12.33
N VAL A 613 5.42 21.73 11.70
CA VAL A 613 6.40 20.90 12.41
C VAL A 613 7.15 21.70 13.48
N LEU A 614 7.60 22.92 13.17
CA LEU A 614 8.30 23.76 14.15
C LEU A 614 7.36 24.25 15.26
N ARG A 615 6.21 24.83 14.93
CA ARG A 615 5.24 25.32 15.93
C ARG A 615 4.78 24.22 16.89
N SER A 616 4.67 22.98 16.41
CA SER A 616 4.28 21.86 17.25
C SER A 616 5.23 21.56 18.41
N LEU A 617 6.48 22.03 18.35
CA LEU A 617 7.43 21.86 19.45
C LEU A 617 7.02 22.67 20.69
N GLU A 618 6.23 23.74 20.55
CA GLU A 618 5.80 24.58 21.68
C GLU A 618 4.95 23.81 22.71
N GLY A 619 4.16 22.85 22.25
CA GLY A 619 3.22 22.06 23.06
C GLY A 619 3.61 20.59 23.28
N VAL A 620 4.77 20.16 22.80
CA VAL A 620 5.12 18.73 22.73
C VAL A 620 5.26 18.07 24.11
N SER A 621 4.71 16.86 24.25
CA SER A 621 4.83 16.06 25.47
C SER A 621 6.26 15.53 25.67
N ARG A 622 6.62 15.12 26.90
CA ARG A 622 7.97 14.57 27.17
C ARG A 622 8.24 13.25 26.43
N GLY A 623 7.21 12.44 26.16
CA GLY A 623 7.36 11.16 25.48
C GLY A 623 7.67 11.31 23.99
N GLU A 624 7.16 12.37 23.37
CA GLU A 624 7.25 12.60 21.91
C GLU A 624 8.35 13.60 21.54
N LEU A 625 8.95 14.27 22.53
CA LEU A 625 9.92 15.34 22.34
C LEU A 625 11.11 14.92 21.47
N LYS A 626 11.60 13.68 21.64
CA LYS A 626 12.75 13.18 20.86
C LYS A 626 12.38 13.07 19.37
N ASP A 627 11.30 12.37 19.06
CA ASP A 627 10.89 12.10 17.68
C ASP A 627 10.47 13.39 16.97
N ARG A 628 9.82 14.31 17.70
CA ARG A 628 9.44 15.62 17.17
C ARG A 628 10.65 16.49 16.86
N LEU A 629 11.70 16.44 17.69
CA LEU A 629 12.95 17.14 17.43
C LEU A 629 13.70 16.55 16.23
N GLU A 630 13.74 15.22 16.07
CA GLU A 630 14.35 14.59 14.89
C GLU A 630 13.57 14.93 13.61
N LEU A 631 12.24 14.92 13.65
CA LEU A 631 11.42 15.35 12.52
C LEU A 631 11.64 16.83 12.17
N ALA A 632 11.69 17.72 13.16
CA ALA A 632 11.96 19.15 12.94
C ALA A 632 13.36 19.38 12.33
N LYS A 633 14.34 18.61 12.77
CA LYS A 633 15.70 18.64 12.22
C LYS A 633 15.71 18.14 10.77
N ALA A 634 15.16 16.97 10.50
CA ALA A 634 15.09 16.40 9.15
C ALA A 634 14.29 17.30 8.20
N CYS A 635 13.19 17.90 8.66
CA CYS A 635 12.42 18.87 7.89
C CYS A 635 13.26 20.08 7.49
N LEU A 636 14.01 20.69 8.42
CA LEU A 636 14.87 21.82 8.09
C LEU A 636 16.07 21.40 7.21
N GLU A 637 16.63 20.21 7.40
CA GLU A 637 17.75 19.69 6.59
C GLU A 637 17.35 19.43 5.12
N HIS A 638 16.13 18.95 4.88
CA HIS A 638 15.62 18.64 3.54
C HIS A 638 14.84 19.80 2.88
N ALA A 639 14.56 20.88 3.62
CA ALA A 639 13.95 22.08 3.07
C ALA A 639 14.88 22.77 2.08
N ARG A 640 14.32 23.31 0.99
CA ARG A 640 15.05 24.21 0.09
C ARG A 640 15.52 25.47 0.84
N PRO A 641 16.61 26.13 0.42
CA PRO A 641 17.14 27.32 1.09
C PRO A 641 16.12 28.46 1.30
N ASP A 642 15.24 28.72 0.33
CA ASP A 642 14.18 29.70 0.42
C ASP A 642 13.15 29.35 1.52
N VAL A 643 12.82 28.06 1.63
CA VAL A 643 11.92 27.53 2.65
C VAL A 643 12.60 27.56 4.03
N GLN A 644 13.86 27.13 4.14
CA GLN A 644 14.65 27.21 5.37
C GLN A 644 14.67 28.64 5.94
N GLY A 645 14.92 29.63 5.08
CA GLY A 645 14.98 31.04 5.46
C GLY A 645 13.64 31.60 5.95
N ARG A 646 12.54 31.22 5.31
CA ARG A 646 11.18 31.65 5.72
C ARG A 646 10.72 30.96 7.01
N LEU A 647 11.14 29.73 7.26
CA LEU A 647 10.86 28.99 8.50
C LEU A 647 11.58 29.56 9.73
N LEU A 648 12.51 30.50 9.57
CA LEU A 648 13.14 31.19 10.71
C LEU A 648 12.12 31.94 11.58
N ALA A 649 10.99 32.39 11.01
CA ALA A 649 9.90 33.01 11.76
C ALA A 649 9.26 32.03 12.77
N ASP A 650 9.11 30.76 12.39
CA ASP A 650 8.59 29.70 13.27
C ASP A 650 9.66 29.16 14.22
N LEU A 651 10.94 29.28 13.86
CA LEU A 651 12.07 28.88 14.70
C LEU A 651 12.35 29.90 15.82
N ALA A 652 12.07 31.19 15.59
CA ALA A 652 12.41 32.29 16.49
C ALA A 652 11.83 32.12 17.91
N PRO A 653 10.52 31.84 18.11
CA PRO A 653 9.95 31.62 19.45
C PRO A 653 10.60 30.44 20.20
N LEU A 654 11.05 29.43 19.45
CA LEU A 654 11.64 28.21 20.03
C LEU A 654 13.02 28.46 20.65
N THR A 655 13.73 29.52 20.26
CA THR A 655 15.05 29.89 20.83
C THR A 655 14.96 30.37 22.29
N GLU A 656 13.76 30.74 22.74
CA GLU A 656 13.49 31.16 24.12
C GLU A 656 12.67 30.14 24.90
N HIS A 657 12.36 29.00 24.29
CA HIS A 657 11.47 27.99 24.86
C HIS A 657 11.91 27.47 26.24
N ARG A 658 10.94 27.17 27.11
CA ARG A 658 11.16 26.68 28.48
C ARG A 658 11.89 25.33 28.54
N ALA A 659 11.65 24.45 27.55
CA ALA A 659 12.30 23.15 27.48
C ALA A 659 13.72 23.27 26.90
N LYS A 660 14.73 22.90 27.69
CA LYS A 660 16.15 23.04 27.32
C LYS A 660 16.53 22.36 25.99
N ALA A 661 15.92 21.22 25.68
CA ALA A 661 16.20 20.49 24.43
C ALA A 661 15.75 21.27 23.20
N ILE A 662 14.52 21.80 23.22
CA ILE A 662 13.94 22.63 22.14
C ILE A 662 14.75 23.91 21.97
N LYS A 663 15.01 24.61 23.08
CA LYS A 663 15.84 25.82 23.09
C LYS A 663 17.22 25.58 22.48
N ARG A 664 17.89 24.48 22.85
CA ARG A 664 19.20 24.11 22.30
C ARG A 664 19.14 23.78 20.82
N PHE A 665 18.13 23.02 20.39
CA PHE A 665 17.88 22.72 18.99
C PHE A 665 17.70 24.00 18.19
N ALA A 666 16.74 24.85 18.57
CA ALA A 666 16.42 26.08 17.83
C ALA A 666 17.64 27.01 17.72
N LYS A 667 18.35 27.25 18.84
CA LYS A 667 19.57 28.06 18.85
C LYS A 667 20.69 27.50 17.98
N LYS A 668 20.92 26.19 18.03
CA LYS A 668 21.96 25.53 17.22
C LYS A 668 21.63 25.61 15.74
N THR A 669 20.38 25.32 15.39
CA THR A 669 19.89 25.37 14.01
C THR A 669 19.96 26.80 13.45
N ALA A 670 19.49 27.80 14.21
CA ALA A 670 19.56 29.21 13.84
C ALA A 670 21.00 29.67 13.58
N ARG A 671 21.94 29.35 14.48
CA ARG A 671 23.38 29.61 14.28
C ARG A 671 23.95 28.89 13.06
N GLY A 672 23.48 27.68 12.78
CA GLY A 672 23.88 26.91 11.60
C GLY A 672 23.47 27.60 10.30
N LEU A 673 22.20 28.00 10.20
CA LEU A 673 21.59 28.57 9.01
C LEU A 673 22.00 30.02 8.77
N VAL A 674 21.93 30.87 9.80
CA VAL A 674 22.04 32.33 9.66
C VAL A 674 22.98 33.02 10.66
N LYS A 675 23.77 32.25 11.42
CA LYS A 675 24.82 32.75 12.34
C LYS A 675 24.33 33.65 13.49
N THR A 676 23.03 33.84 13.65
CA THR A 676 22.39 34.48 14.81
C THR A 676 21.45 33.51 15.53
N GLU A 677 21.17 33.80 16.79
CA GLU A 677 20.15 33.10 17.58
C GLU A 677 19.16 34.06 18.26
N ASP A 678 19.25 35.36 17.93
CA ASP A 678 18.37 36.38 18.44
C ASP A 678 16.98 36.27 17.76
N PRO A 679 15.88 36.11 18.51
CA PRO A 679 14.55 35.92 17.93
C PRO A 679 14.12 37.06 17.01
N ALA A 680 14.42 38.32 17.35
CA ALA A 680 13.99 39.49 16.57
C ALA A 680 14.77 39.56 15.25
N GLU A 681 16.07 39.28 15.28
CA GLU A 681 16.88 39.15 14.06
C GLU A 681 16.39 37.99 13.17
N LEU A 682 16.01 36.85 13.76
CA LEU A 682 15.45 35.71 13.02
C LEU A 682 14.13 36.08 12.32
N GLN A 683 13.25 36.82 13.00
CA GLN A 683 12.01 37.32 12.40
C GLN A 683 12.29 38.29 11.23
N ALA A 684 13.22 39.23 11.42
CA ALA A 684 13.61 40.18 10.38
C ALA A 684 14.22 39.48 9.15
N LEU A 685 15.07 38.47 9.38
CA LEU A 685 15.65 37.66 8.31
C LEU A 685 14.58 36.88 7.55
N ALA A 686 13.62 36.26 8.25
CA ALA A 686 12.50 35.55 7.62
C ALA A 686 11.70 36.47 6.68
N GLY A 687 11.46 37.72 7.10
CA GLY A 687 10.83 38.75 6.27
C GLY A 687 11.60 39.01 4.98
N ARG A 688 12.93 39.14 5.06
CA ARG A 688 13.78 39.33 3.88
C ARG A 688 13.71 38.14 2.91
N PHE A 689 13.65 36.90 3.40
CA PHE A 689 13.44 35.74 2.54
C PHE A 689 12.04 35.73 1.91
N ALA A 690 11.01 36.17 2.64
CA ALA A 690 9.67 36.30 2.08
C ALA A 690 9.61 37.34 0.96
N ASP A 691 10.28 38.48 1.11
CA ASP A 691 10.40 39.50 0.06
C ASP A 691 11.06 38.93 -1.20
N LEU A 692 12.17 38.19 -1.05
CA LEU A 692 12.88 37.55 -2.17
C LEU A 692 11.97 36.59 -2.96
N VAL A 693 11.23 35.73 -2.27
CA VAL A 693 10.31 34.78 -2.90
C VAL A 693 9.18 35.52 -3.60
N ARG A 694 8.59 36.55 -2.97
CA ARG A 694 7.56 37.39 -3.59
C ARG A 694 8.09 38.02 -4.87
N TRP A 695 9.26 38.66 -4.82
CA TRP A 695 9.83 39.33 -5.98
C TRP A 695 10.05 38.37 -7.14
N GLU A 696 10.59 37.18 -6.88
CA GLU A 696 10.80 36.16 -7.90
C GLU A 696 9.49 35.63 -8.50
N GLN A 697 8.56 35.14 -7.65
CA GLN A 697 7.34 34.47 -8.10
C GLN A 697 6.43 35.44 -8.85
N GLU A 698 6.29 36.65 -8.33
CA GLU A 698 5.48 37.68 -8.94
C GLU A 698 6.19 38.38 -10.10
N ARG A 699 7.48 38.09 -10.33
CA ARG A 699 8.34 38.87 -11.23
C ARG A 699 8.20 40.37 -10.95
N ASP A 700 8.27 40.73 -9.67
CA ASP A 700 8.16 42.13 -9.23
C ASP A 700 9.51 42.83 -9.39
N TYR A 701 9.65 43.49 -10.54
CA TYR A 701 10.85 44.24 -10.89
C TYR A 701 11.03 45.52 -10.05
N ALA A 702 9.99 46.00 -9.37
CA ALA A 702 10.09 47.17 -8.50
C ALA A 702 10.91 46.88 -7.24
N GLY A 703 11.07 45.62 -6.84
CA GLY A 703 11.92 45.19 -5.73
C GLY A 703 13.42 45.18 -6.01
N ILE A 704 13.85 45.38 -7.26
CA ILE A 704 15.28 45.31 -7.64
C ILE A 704 16.15 46.34 -6.91
N PRO A 705 15.77 47.62 -6.76
CA PRO A 705 16.54 48.58 -5.97
C PRO A 705 16.77 48.11 -4.53
N ASP A 706 15.74 47.53 -3.90
CA ASP A 706 15.84 46.99 -2.54
C ASP A 706 16.74 45.75 -2.49
N LEU A 707 16.63 44.84 -3.46
CA LEU A 707 17.53 43.70 -3.60
C LEU A 707 19.00 44.14 -3.74
N VAL A 708 19.27 45.15 -4.59
CA VAL A 708 20.60 45.72 -4.81
C VAL A 708 21.12 46.38 -3.52
N ALA A 709 20.27 47.12 -2.81
CA ALA A 709 20.61 47.71 -1.53
C ALA A 709 20.94 46.62 -0.49
N GLN A 710 20.16 45.55 -0.45
CA GLN A 710 20.40 44.41 0.45
C GLN A 710 21.70 43.66 0.13
N LEU A 711 22.09 43.55 -1.15
CA LEU A 711 23.35 42.92 -1.57
C LEU A 711 24.60 43.74 -1.17
N ARG A 712 24.45 45.06 -0.95
CA ARG A 712 25.55 45.89 -0.43
C ARG A 712 25.82 45.60 1.04
N ALA A 713 24.77 45.29 1.81
CA ALA A 713 24.86 45.02 3.23
C ALA A 713 25.49 43.64 3.51
N GLU A 714 26.05 43.50 4.71
CA GLU A 714 26.44 42.18 5.21
C GLU A 714 25.20 41.31 5.46
N ALA A 715 25.29 40.04 5.12
CA ALA A 715 24.20 39.09 5.24
C ALA A 715 24.76 37.69 5.54
N PRO A 716 24.00 36.85 6.28
CA PRO A 716 24.38 35.47 6.48
C PRO A 716 24.49 34.70 5.14
N PRO A 717 25.35 33.66 5.06
CA PRO A 717 25.59 32.94 3.81
C PRO A 717 24.33 32.43 3.10
N LEU A 718 23.37 31.88 3.86
CA LEU A 718 22.11 31.36 3.31
C LEU A 718 21.28 32.46 2.62
N LEU A 719 21.15 33.62 3.27
CA LEU A 719 20.42 34.76 2.72
C LEU A 719 21.13 35.36 1.51
N ARG A 720 22.47 35.48 1.59
CA ARG A 720 23.29 35.98 0.48
C ARG A 720 23.15 35.09 -0.75
N ALA A 721 23.17 33.77 -0.58
CA ALA A 721 22.98 32.83 -1.68
C ALA A 721 21.61 33.01 -2.36
N GLU A 722 20.54 33.15 -1.58
CA GLU A 722 19.19 33.36 -2.13
C GLU A 722 19.02 34.74 -2.80
N GLN A 723 19.60 35.80 -2.24
CA GLN A 723 19.61 37.14 -2.87
C GLN A 723 20.26 37.09 -4.25
N LEU A 724 21.40 36.41 -4.36
CA LEU A 724 22.13 36.25 -5.61
C LEU A 724 21.35 35.44 -6.65
N ARG A 725 20.70 34.35 -6.20
CA ARG A 725 19.84 33.52 -7.06
C ARG A 725 18.66 34.31 -7.61
N VAL A 726 17.97 35.07 -6.74
CA VAL A 726 16.83 35.91 -7.14
C VAL A 726 17.27 37.08 -8.05
N ALA A 727 18.45 37.67 -7.83
CA ALA A 727 19.01 38.68 -8.73
C ALA A 727 19.20 38.12 -10.16
N GLY A 728 19.69 36.88 -10.28
CA GLY A 728 19.76 36.17 -11.55
C GLY A 728 18.37 35.92 -12.15
N ALA A 729 17.42 35.43 -11.36
CA ALA A 729 16.06 35.14 -11.81
C ALA A 729 15.34 36.39 -12.35
N LEU A 730 15.53 37.54 -11.68
CA LEU A 730 14.95 38.84 -12.08
C LEU A 730 15.77 39.56 -13.17
N ARG A 731 16.92 39.01 -13.57
CA ARG A 731 17.91 39.68 -14.44
C ARG A 731 18.22 41.10 -13.96
N ALA A 732 18.50 41.21 -12.66
CA ALA A 732 18.85 42.45 -12.00
C ALA A 732 20.28 42.89 -12.38
N VAL A 733 20.43 43.37 -13.61
CA VAL A 733 21.69 43.90 -14.17
C VAL A 733 22.22 45.08 -13.34
N GLU A 734 21.34 45.75 -12.59
CA GLU A 734 21.70 46.79 -11.61
C GLU A 734 22.55 46.25 -10.45
N ALA A 735 22.51 44.95 -10.15
CA ALA A 735 23.34 44.33 -9.12
C ALA A 735 24.82 44.27 -9.49
N ILE A 736 25.17 44.41 -10.78
CA ILE A 736 26.54 44.30 -11.26
C ILE A 736 27.46 45.32 -10.59
N ASP A 737 26.98 46.54 -10.35
CA ASP A 737 27.74 47.57 -9.63
C ASP A 737 28.18 47.13 -8.23
N VAL A 738 27.41 46.24 -7.60
CA VAL A 738 27.66 45.73 -6.25
C VAL A 738 28.49 44.45 -6.30
N LEU A 739 28.36 43.65 -7.35
CA LEU A 739 29.07 42.38 -7.51
C LEU A 739 30.48 42.55 -8.08
N LEU A 740 30.71 43.55 -8.93
CA LEU A 740 31.99 43.75 -9.58
C LEU A 740 33.15 43.95 -8.57
N PRO A 741 33.01 44.79 -7.53
CA PRO A 741 34.06 44.93 -6.52
C PRO A 741 34.28 43.63 -5.70
N ARG A 742 33.28 42.75 -5.63
CA ARG A 742 33.38 41.46 -4.90
C ARG A 742 34.24 40.43 -5.62
N LEU A 743 34.59 40.67 -6.89
CA LEU A 743 35.57 39.85 -7.60
C LEU A 743 36.99 40.00 -7.03
N GLU A 744 37.27 41.08 -6.30
CA GLU A 744 38.54 41.28 -5.60
C GLU A 744 38.48 40.91 -4.11
N ASP A 745 37.39 40.30 -3.65
CA ASP A 745 37.24 39.89 -2.26
C ASP A 745 38.36 38.92 -1.87
N ARG A 746 38.79 38.96 -0.60
CA ARG A 746 39.86 38.10 -0.09
C ARG A 746 39.41 36.64 -0.07
N GLU A 747 38.12 36.41 0.16
CA GLU A 747 37.52 35.07 0.23
C GLU A 747 37.26 34.51 -1.19
N LEU A 748 37.81 33.33 -1.46
CA LEU A 748 37.69 32.67 -2.76
C LEU A 748 36.24 32.37 -3.16
N ASP A 749 35.45 31.89 -2.19
CA ASP A 749 34.06 31.51 -2.44
C ASP A 749 33.19 32.72 -2.81
N VAL A 750 33.49 33.90 -2.23
CA VAL A 750 32.83 35.16 -2.58
C VAL A 750 33.14 35.55 -4.02
N ARG A 751 34.40 35.39 -4.46
CA ARG A 751 34.79 35.64 -5.86
C ARG A 751 34.08 34.69 -6.82
N LYS A 752 34.07 33.39 -6.53
CA LYS A 752 33.44 32.36 -7.36
C LYS A 752 31.94 32.59 -7.52
N ALA A 753 31.23 32.83 -6.41
CA ALA A 753 29.79 33.09 -6.42
C ALA A 753 29.45 34.38 -7.18
N SER A 754 30.21 35.46 -6.94
CA SER A 754 30.00 36.75 -7.61
C SER A 754 30.23 36.63 -9.12
N TRP A 755 31.28 35.92 -9.54
CA TRP A 755 31.57 35.68 -10.95
C TRP A 755 30.50 34.85 -11.65
N GLN A 756 30.03 33.77 -11.03
CA GLN A 756 28.98 32.93 -11.60
C GLN A 756 27.72 33.74 -11.93
N ILE A 757 27.32 34.65 -11.04
CA ILE A 757 26.15 35.50 -11.22
C ILE A 757 26.41 36.59 -12.26
N LEU A 758 27.56 37.26 -12.19
CA LEU A 758 27.97 38.26 -13.18
C LEU A 758 27.94 37.70 -14.60
N ARG A 759 28.52 36.50 -14.80
CA ARG A 759 28.48 35.78 -16.08
C ARG A 759 27.05 35.46 -16.51
N GLY A 760 26.18 35.07 -15.58
CA GLY A 760 24.77 34.81 -15.87
C GLY A 760 24.00 36.05 -16.33
N LEU A 761 24.30 37.22 -15.76
CA LEU A 761 23.64 38.49 -16.08
C LEU A 761 24.17 39.14 -17.37
N LEU A 762 25.47 38.98 -17.64
CA LEU A 762 26.15 39.62 -18.78
C LEU A 762 26.22 38.74 -20.04
N GLY A 763 25.99 37.43 -19.92
CA GLY A 763 26.13 36.49 -21.03
C GLY A 763 27.57 35.97 -21.23
N GLY A 764 27.83 35.33 -22.38
CA GLY A 764 29.13 34.74 -22.70
C GLY A 764 30.13 35.75 -23.30
N GLY A 765 31.44 35.50 -23.13
CA GLY A 765 32.52 36.27 -23.76
C GLY A 765 33.39 37.10 -22.80
N LEU A 766 33.13 37.04 -21.50
CA LEU A 766 33.92 37.71 -20.46
C LEU A 766 34.79 36.70 -19.71
N GLU A 767 36.03 37.07 -19.39
CA GLU A 767 37.01 36.21 -18.70
C GLU A 767 37.33 36.75 -17.31
N PHE A 768 37.23 35.87 -16.31
CA PHE A 768 37.71 36.11 -14.97
C PHE A 768 38.10 34.78 -14.32
N ASP A 769 39.31 34.73 -13.77
CA ASP A 769 39.81 33.59 -13.01
C ASP A 769 39.74 33.87 -11.49
N PRO A 770 38.76 33.30 -10.77
CA PRO A 770 38.63 33.51 -9.32
C PRO A 770 39.79 32.92 -8.50
N ASP A 771 40.48 31.92 -9.04
CA ASP A 771 41.60 31.21 -8.41
C ASP A 771 42.96 31.81 -8.82
N GLY A 772 42.98 32.65 -9.86
CA GLY A 772 44.19 33.24 -10.44
C GLY A 772 44.95 34.16 -9.47
N PRO A 773 46.24 34.48 -9.72
CA PRO A 773 47.04 35.36 -8.85
C PRO A 773 46.41 36.75 -8.70
N ALA A 774 46.63 37.43 -7.56
CA ALA A 774 46.03 38.74 -7.27
C ALA A 774 46.22 39.78 -8.39
N ARG A 775 47.41 39.80 -9.01
CA ARG A 775 47.72 40.68 -10.15
C ARG A 775 46.83 40.40 -11.37
N LEU A 776 46.64 39.13 -11.74
CA LEU A 776 45.79 38.72 -12.85
C LEU A 776 44.32 39.08 -12.58
N ARG A 777 43.85 38.84 -11.35
CA ARG A 777 42.48 39.18 -10.95
C ARG A 777 42.22 40.68 -11.04
N SER A 778 43.11 41.51 -10.50
CA SER A 778 42.94 42.97 -10.57
C SER A 778 42.98 43.49 -12.01
N GLU A 779 43.80 42.90 -12.88
CA GLU A 779 43.82 43.22 -14.32
C GLU A 779 42.48 42.86 -14.99
N GLN A 780 41.96 41.65 -14.76
CA GLN A 780 40.68 41.20 -15.30
C GLN A 780 39.50 42.02 -14.75
N VAL A 781 39.49 42.33 -13.44
CA VAL A 781 38.45 43.17 -12.83
C VAL A 781 38.48 44.59 -13.38
N SER A 782 39.66 45.18 -13.59
CA SER A 782 39.80 46.49 -14.22
C SER A 782 39.30 46.48 -15.67
N GLY A 783 39.61 45.43 -16.43
CA GLY A 783 39.07 45.24 -17.78
C GLY A 783 37.54 45.11 -17.78
N LEU A 784 36.98 44.32 -16.86
CA LEU A 784 35.53 44.17 -16.69
C LEU A 784 34.86 45.47 -16.26
N ALA A 785 35.48 46.25 -15.38
CA ALA A 785 34.97 47.55 -14.95
C ALA A 785 34.91 48.54 -16.12
N THR A 786 35.98 48.62 -16.90
CA THR A 786 36.05 49.46 -18.10
C THR A 786 34.99 49.06 -19.12
N TRP A 787 34.84 47.75 -19.36
CA TRP A 787 33.80 47.22 -20.24
C TRP A 787 32.40 47.54 -19.72
N TRP A 788 32.17 47.41 -18.41
CA TRP A 788 30.89 47.69 -17.77
C TRP A 788 30.54 49.19 -17.79
N GLU A 789 31.50 50.08 -17.64
CA GLU A 789 31.30 51.53 -17.81
C GLU A 789 30.84 51.88 -19.23
N GLN A 790 31.42 51.22 -20.25
CA GLN A 790 31.07 51.46 -21.65
C GLN A 790 29.73 50.82 -22.07
N ASN A 791 29.46 49.58 -21.63
CA ASN A 791 28.33 48.78 -22.10
C ASN A 791 27.14 48.74 -21.13
N GLY A 792 27.38 49.08 -19.86
CA GLY A 792 26.40 48.98 -18.78
C GLY A 792 25.13 49.82 -18.99
N PRO A 793 25.20 51.08 -19.47
CA PRO A 793 23.98 51.84 -19.79
C PRO A 793 23.09 51.13 -20.82
N GLY A 794 23.69 50.54 -21.87
CA GLY A 794 22.97 49.77 -22.88
C GLY A 794 22.39 48.47 -22.32
N ALA A 795 23.15 47.73 -21.52
CA ALA A 795 22.70 46.50 -20.88
C ALA A 795 21.52 46.74 -19.92
N ARG A 796 21.57 47.81 -19.11
CA ARG A 796 20.45 48.21 -18.24
C ARG A 796 19.20 48.53 -19.04
N ARG A 797 19.35 49.32 -20.11
CA ARG A 797 18.26 49.69 -21.00
C ARG A 797 17.62 48.45 -21.65
N ALA A 798 18.44 47.53 -22.19
CA ALA A 798 17.96 46.27 -22.75
C ALA A 798 17.21 45.41 -21.70
N ALA A 799 17.75 45.30 -20.48
CA ALA A 799 17.09 44.58 -19.40
C ALA A 799 15.75 45.23 -18.98
N GLN A 800 15.66 46.55 -18.97
CA GLN A 800 14.42 47.28 -18.68
C GLN A 800 13.35 47.04 -19.76
N ILE A 801 13.75 47.07 -21.04
CA ILE A 801 12.86 46.77 -22.16
C ILE A 801 12.33 45.34 -22.05
N GLN A 802 13.22 44.36 -21.83
CA GLN A 802 12.82 42.96 -21.73
C GLN A 802 11.83 42.72 -20.58
N ARG A 803 12.07 43.35 -19.41
CA ARG A 803 11.17 43.28 -18.25
C ARG A 803 9.80 43.90 -18.57
N ALA A 804 9.77 45.07 -19.22
CA ALA A 804 8.53 45.71 -19.63
C ALA A 804 7.77 44.88 -20.68
N VAL A 805 8.47 44.23 -21.61
CA VAL A 805 7.85 43.29 -22.56
C VAL A 805 7.18 42.11 -21.83
N GLU A 806 7.82 41.55 -20.81
CA GLU A 806 7.23 40.47 -20.01
C GLU A 806 5.98 40.91 -19.24
N ASP A 807 5.97 42.14 -18.73
CA ASP A 807 4.82 42.71 -18.04
C ASP A 807 3.61 42.94 -18.97
N LEU A 808 3.77 42.94 -20.30
CA LEU A 808 2.63 42.99 -21.24
C LEU A 808 1.73 41.74 -21.16
N ALA A 809 2.28 40.61 -20.73
CA ALA A 809 1.52 39.38 -20.52
C ALA A 809 0.61 39.47 -19.28
N ARG A 810 0.80 40.48 -18.43
CA ARG A 810 0.13 40.63 -17.14
C ARG A 810 -0.88 41.78 -17.16
N PRO A 811 -2.19 41.49 -17.18
CA PRO A 811 -3.22 42.51 -17.41
C PRO A 811 -3.12 43.73 -16.48
N GLU A 812 -2.75 43.52 -15.22
CA GLU A 812 -2.65 44.56 -14.19
C GLU A 812 -1.45 45.51 -14.38
N ARG A 813 -0.42 45.08 -15.10
CA ARG A 813 0.80 45.86 -15.40
C ARG A 813 0.91 46.29 -16.85
N ALA A 814 0.10 45.71 -17.73
CA ALA A 814 0.21 45.86 -19.17
C ALA A 814 0.17 47.32 -19.65
N GLU A 815 -0.62 48.20 -19.03
CA GLU A 815 -0.71 49.60 -19.44
C GLU A 815 0.54 50.40 -19.06
N ALA A 816 1.06 50.20 -17.85
CA ALA A 816 2.31 50.80 -17.41
C ALA A 816 3.50 50.30 -18.25
N ALA A 817 3.51 49.00 -18.56
CA ALA A 817 4.49 48.37 -19.45
C ALA A 817 4.42 48.94 -20.88
N ALA A 818 3.22 49.07 -21.45
CA ALA A 818 3.02 49.67 -22.76
C ALA A 818 3.52 51.13 -22.80
N LYS A 819 3.23 51.92 -21.76
CA LYS A 819 3.76 53.29 -21.62
C LYS A 819 5.28 53.32 -21.56
N ALA A 820 5.91 52.41 -20.79
CA ALA A 820 7.37 52.31 -20.72
C ALA A 820 7.98 51.94 -22.08
N LEU A 821 7.41 50.96 -22.79
CA LEU A 821 7.87 50.52 -24.10
C LEU A 821 7.77 51.61 -25.17
N ARG A 822 6.74 52.45 -25.12
CA ARG A 822 6.67 53.66 -25.96
C ARG A 822 7.81 54.63 -25.69
N GLY A 823 8.20 54.78 -24.42
CA GLY A 823 9.34 55.60 -24.02
C GLY A 823 10.69 55.09 -24.54
N PHE A 824 10.83 53.77 -24.75
CA PHE A 824 12.03 53.17 -25.32
C PHE A 824 12.11 53.27 -26.84
N GLY A 825 10.98 53.46 -27.54
CA GLY A 825 10.95 53.71 -28.98
C GLY A 825 11.44 52.52 -29.81
N PRO A 826 12.29 52.75 -30.85
CA PRO A 826 12.76 51.68 -31.74
C PRO A 826 13.46 50.51 -31.04
N ASP A 827 14.13 50.75 -29.91
CA ASP A 827 14.84 49.72 -29.15
C ASP A 827 13.89 48.61 -28.63
N ALA A 828 12.60 48.90 -28.53
CA ALA A 828 11.59 47.93 -28.09
C ALA A 828 11.11 46.99 -29.22
N LEU A 829 11.40 47.29 -30.49
CA LEU A 829 10.81 46.58 -31.63
C LEU A 829 11.18 45.10 -31.65
N ARG A 830 12.48 44.76 -31.59
CA ARG A 830 12.91 43.35 -31.61
C ARG A 830 12.35 42.54 -30.41
N PRO A 831 12.49 42.99 -29.15
CA PRO A 831 11.88 42.31 -28.01
C PRO A 831 10.36 42.13 -28.13
N LEU A 832 9.64 43.10 -28.72
CA LEU A 832 8.21 42.99 -28.99
C LEU A 832 7.88 41.93 -30.05
N VAL A 833 8.74 41.73 -31.06
CA VAL A 833 8.59 40.65 -32.04
C VAL A 833 8.68 39.30 -31.36
N ASP A 834 9.64 39.11 -30.46
CA ASP A 834 9.75 37.87 -29.69
C ASP A 834 8.50 37.62 -28.82
N ALA A 835 7.90 38.70 -28.29
CA ALA A 835 6.68 38.63 -27.49
C ALA A 835 5.42 38.19 -28.26
N LEU A 836 5.40 38.32 -29.60
CA LEU A 836 4.29 37.80 -30.43
C LEU A 836 4.13 36.28 -30.31
N ARG A 837 5.22 35.57 -29.95
CA ARG A 837 5.20 34.11 -29.79
C ARG A 837 4.35 33.68 -28.58
N ALA A 838 4.25 34.52 -27.54
CA ALA A 838 3.48 34.23 -26.34
C ALA A 838 2.04 34.72 -26.45
N GLU A 839 1.06 33.83 -26.27
CA GLU A 839 -0.37 34.14 -26.42
C GLU A 839 -0.84 35.28 -25.50
N ALA A 840 -0.37 35.31 -24.25
CA ALA A 840 -0.78 36.27 -23.23
C ALA A 840 -0.40 37.73 -23.55
N SER A 841 0.71 37.95 -24.27
CA SER A 841 1.19 39.27 -24.66
C SER A 841 0.94 39.59 -26.13
N ARG A 842 0.64 38.59 -26.99
CA ARG A 842 0.57 38.71 -28.45
C ARG A 842 -0.24 39.90 -28.95
N ALA A 843 -1.47 40.07 -28.47
CA ALA A 843 -2.34 41.16 -28.95
C ALA A 843 -1.78 42.55 -28.61
N ARG A 844 -1.26 42.72 -27.39
CA ARG A 844 -0.69 43.99 -26.92
C ARG A 844 0.64 44.28 -27.59
N ALA A 845 1.49 43.27 -27.71
CA ALA A 845 2.77 43.37 -28.42
C ALA A 845 2.56 43.71 -29.90
N HIS A 846 1.58 43.10 -30.56
CA HIS A 846 1.24 43.41 -31.96
C HIS A 846 0.75 44.84 -32.14
N ALA A 847 -0.09 45.33 -31.22
CA ALA A 847 -0.54 46.73 -31.25
C ALA A 847 0.63 47.71 -31.12
N LEU A 848 1.54 47.46 -30.16
CA LEU A 848 2.73 48.29 -29.96
C LEU A 848 3.70 48.21 -31.14
N LEU A 849 3.88 47.05 -31.78
CA LEU A 849 4.70 46.93 -32.98
C LEU A 849 4.18 47.79 -34.12
N LYS A 850 2.87 47.77 -34.37
CA LYS A 850 2.25 48.64 -35.39
C LYS A 850 2.42 50.11 -35.05
N GLU A 851 2.20 50.47 -33.79
CA GLU A 851 2.33 51.85 -33.29
C GLU A 851 3.76 52.38 -33.44
N LEU A 852 4.76 51.63 -32.97
CA LEU A 852 6.16 52.08 -32.91
C LEU A 852 6.89 52.00 -34.25
N SER A 853 6.54 51.05 -35.12
CA SER A 853 7.19 50.88 -36.43
C SER A 853 6.49 51.63 -37.56
N GLY A 854 5.22 52.00 -37.39
CA GLY A 854 4.36 52.52 -38.45
C GLY A 854 3.98 51.48 -39.53
N LYS A 855 4.36 50.20 -39.37
CA LYS A 855 4.09 49.13 -40.35
C LYS A 855 2.78 48.40 -40.05
N THR A 856 2.09 47.93 -41.08
CA THR A 856 0.78 47.25 -40.95
C THR A 856 0.88 45.77 -41.32
N LEU A 857 1.62 44.99 -40.52
CA LEU A 857 1.82 43.55 -40.73
C LEU A 857 0.90 42.70 -39.85
N GLY A 858 0.69 41.43 -40.20
CA GLY A 858 0.01 40.43 -39.36
C GLY A 858 0.80 40.08 -38.09
N PRO A 859 0.28 39.26 -37.16
CA PRO A 859 0.96 38.92 -35.91
C PRO A 859 2.05 37.83 -36.07
N ASP A 860 2.49 37.54 -37.29
CA ASP A 860 3.52 36.55 -37.58
C ASP A 860 4.91 37.11 -37.24
N PRO A 861 5.65 36.54 -36.26
CA PRO A 861 6.97 37.02 -35.89
C PRO A 861 7.95 37.08 -37.06
N GLN A 862 7.94 36.11 -37.98
CA GLN A 862 8.92 36.08 -39.07
C GLN A 862 8.73 37.24 -40.04
N ALA A 863 7.47 37.55 -40.40
CA ALA A 863 7.15 38.71 -41.23
C ALA A 863 7.62 40.03 -40.59
N TRP A 864 7.60 40.14 -39.26
CA TRP A 864 8.12 41.30 -38.55
C TRP A 864 9.66 41.36 -38.57
N LEU A 865 10.35 40.23 -38.38
CA LEU A 865 11.81 40.16 -38.47
C LEU A 865 12.32 40.60 -39.85
N ASP A 866 11.74 40.02 -40.91
CA ASP A 866 12.09 40.33 -42.30
C ASP A 866 11.85 41.82 -42.60
N ALA A 867 10.77 42.40 -42.06
CA ALA A 867 10.44 43.80 -42.26
C ALA A 867 11.31 44.77 -41.45
N LEU A 868 11.86 44.35 -40.31
CA LEU A 868 12.77 45.14 -39.49
C LEU A 868 14.24 44.99 -39.95
N GLY A 869 14.53 43.99 -40.79
CA GLY A 869 15.87 43.74 -41.33
C GLY A 869 16.80 43.01 -40.35
N GLU A 870 16.24 42.14 -39.51
CA GLU A 870 16.94 41.42 -38.44
C GLU A 870 16.81 39.89 -38.48
#